data_AF-A0A7E4VY01-F1
#
_entry.id   AF-A0A7E4VY01-F1
#
_cell.length_a   1.000
_cell.length_b   1.000
_cell.length_c   1.000
_cell.angle_alpha   90.00
_cell.angle_beta   90.00
_cell.angle_gamma   90.00
#
_symmetry.space_group_name_H-M   'P 1'
#
loop_
_entity.id
_entity.type
_entity.pdbx_description
1 polymer ?
#
loop_
_entity_poly.entity_id
_entity_poly.type
_entity_poly.pdbx_seq_one_letter_code
_entity_poly.pdbx_strand_id
1 'polypeptide(L)'
;MLVITAIPVFILIYKIYFYFWKYRHLPPGPFPLPFIGNTHAFKDPVDQVFQKWKDKYGDIMTYWLGSIPIVSLHNAAVINETFYKDGEAYTGRVEMRWNEISRGGALGIFFSEGLLWQESRRFTLQVFRNFGLGRNLMQERVLDQVCAMISHIKKANSVDAINLFDELDISVGSIINSIIFGYTFSRENRSEFQKVKKIASDSLSFGFEAAYRMMEKHYEMFRYLPVFSTVFKRYVDHVAESKEFFNNQIEKHRKSINFEAEQEPTDFVEAYLRHQYALNRKGGGHNFTNNQLFAILLDVWVAGQESTSSTLSWLFIYLIKHPQIQSKAHLELDEHINSDRVITIEDKKNLNYINAIIAETQRYCNLVPMNVPHRTTRDVEIMGYKLPKGTVIVDQISTVLHDERYFEDAKSFKPERFINENGVFFQSMEFMPFGVGKRSCMGKNLARLELFLFAANLLNQFRFSEVESQPITDGRVITITINPVPWKVISDVYTLEALAQTYASQCQLATQLATDRPGIGQTAYAVTSRSENVGNPVLTNFDYLWDKLKVYGSLTTANTALTDAGLTAWAQMASAKSTSFGCGYSRCTHPILGYMHLVICNYYPAGPNMSEQIYAAGAPCTVDSDCTSQGFASCYAAGGLCVSAGAPTIT
;
A
#
# COMPACT_ATOMS: atom_id res chain seq x y z
N MET A 1 -32.28 -18.85 -51.42
CA MET A 1 -31.66 -17.89 -50.48
C MET A 1 -32.28 -17.92 -49.09
N LEU A 2 -33.62 -17.87 -48.93
CA LEU A 2 -34.29 -17.89 -47.61
C LEU A 2 -33.99 -19.11 -46.71
N VAL A 3 -33.82 -20.30 -47.29
CA VAL A 3 -33.53 -21.54 -46.53
C VAL A 3 -32.09 -21.55 -45.99
N ILE A 4 -31.14 -20.94 -46.71
CA ILE A 4 -29.72 -20.91 -46.35
C ILE A 4 -29.47 -19.93 -45.18
N THR A 5 -30.29 -18.88 -45.04
CA THR A 5 -30.24 -17.96 -43.89
C THR A 5 -31.09 -18.42 -42.70
N ALA A 6 -32.17 -19.17 -42.93
CA ALA A 6 -33.04 -19.65 -41.86
C ALA A 6 -32.38 -20.70 -40.94
N ILE A 7 -31.57 -21.60 -41.49
CA ILE A 7 -30.87 -22.65 -40.72
C ILE A 7 -29.91 -22.07 -39.66
N PRO A 8 -28.98 -21.15 -39.98
CA PRO A 8 -28.09 -20.57 -38.98
C PRO A 8 -28.84 -19.73 -37.94
N VAL A 9 -29.92 -19.04 -38.33
CA VAL A 9 -30.78 -18.30 -37.38
C VAL A 9 -31.50 -19.26 -36.43
N PHE A 10 -32.04 -20.38 -36.92
CA PHE A 10 -32.67 -21.40 -36.10
C PHE A 10 -31.66 -22.06 -35.15
N ILE A 11 -30.46 -22.39 -35.62
CA ILE A 11 -29.37 -22.93 -34.77
C ILE A 11 -28.99 -21.91 -33.69
N LEU A 12 -28.92 -20.62 -34.03
CA LEU A 12 -28.63 -19.56 -33.07
C LEU A 12 -29.74 -19.46 -32.01
N ILE A 13 -31.01 -19.42 -32.41
CA ILE A 13 -32.16 -19.38 -31.50
C ILE A 13 -32.20 -20.63 -30.61
N TYR A 14 -31.98 -21.82 -31.18
CA TYR A 14 -31.92 -23.07 -30.43
C TYR A 14 -30.78 -23.08 -29.42
N LYS A 15 -29.58 -22.62 -29.82
CA LYS A 15 -28.44 -22.48 -28.91
C LYS A 15 -28.73 -21.48 -27.79
N ILE A 16 -29.35 -20.34 -28.10
CA ILE A 16 -29.77 -19.34 -27.12
C ILE A 16 -30.80 -19.95 -26.15
N TYR A 17 -31.84 -20.60 -26.66
CA TYR A 17 -32.88 -21.23 -25.83
C TYR A 17 -32.32 -22.34 -24.94
N PHE A 18 -31.54 -23.27 -25.50
CA PHE A 18 -30.92 -24.35 -24.75
C PHE A 18 -29.98 -23.81 -23.67
N TYR A 19 -29.24 -22.76 -24.00
CA TYR A 19 -28.37 -22.07 -23.04
C TYR A 19 -29.19 -21.46 -21.90
N PHE A 20 -30.25 -20.70 -22.18
CA PHE A 20 -31.13 -20.17 -21.13
C PHE A 20 -31.79 -21.27 -20.29
N TRP A 21 -32.25 -22.35 -20.92
CA TRP A 21 -32.86 -23.47 -20.21
C TRP A 21 -31.86 -24.18 -19.29
N LYS A 22 -30.62 -24.41 -19.77
CA LYS A 22 -29.56 -25.04 -18.98
C LYS A 22 -29.20 -24.22 -17.74
N TYR A 23 -29.20 -22.89 -17.85
CA TYR A 23 -28.70 -21.98 -16.81
C TYR A 23 -29.80 -21.26 -16.02
N ARG A 24 -31.07 -21.62 -16.19
CA ARG A 24 -32.22 -21.04 -15.45
C ARG A 24 -32.16 -21.18 -13.93
N HIS A 25 -31.29 -22.05 -13.41
CA HIS A 25 -31.11 -22.30 -11.97
C HIS A 25 -30.04 -21.40 -11.34
N LEU A 26 -29.28 -20.66 -12.16
CA LEU A 26 -28.28 -19.72 -11.67
C LEU A 26 -28.93 -18.42 -11.16
N PRO A 27 -28.25 -17.69 -10.26
CA PRO A 27 -28.66 -16.36 -9.84
C PRO A 27 -28.89 -15.38 -11.01
N PRO A 28 -29.75 -14.36 -10.83
CA PRO A 28 -30.02 -13.36 -11.87
C PRO A 28 -28.77 -12.60 -12.27
N GLY A 29 -28.78 -11.91 -13.41
CA GLY A 29 -27.63 -11.10 -13.82
C GLY A 29 -27.77 -10.46 -15.19
N PRO A 30 -26.73 -9.73 -15.65
CA PRO A 30 -26.73 -9.06 -16.93
C PRO A 30 -26.84 -10.05 -18.09
N PHE A 31 -27.63 -9.69 -19.10
CA PHE A 31 -27.82 -10.53 -20.29
C PHE A 31 -26.49 -10.78 -21.01
N PRO A 32 -26.06 -12.05 -21.20
CA PRO A 32 -24.82 -12.35 -21.88
C PRO A 32 -24.96 -12.27 -23.40
N LEU A 33 -24.01 -11.61 -24.07
CA LEU A 33 -23.92 -11.69 -25.53
C LEU A 33 -23.37 -13.07 -25.95
N PRO A 34 -23.82 -13.62 -27.10
CA PRO A 34 -23.23 -14.84 -27.63
C PRO A 34 -21.70 -14.73 -27.73
N PHE A 35 -21.00 -15.80 -27.39
CA PHE A 35 -19.54 -15.96 -27.46
C PHE A 35 -18.71 -15.14 -26.47
N ILE A 36 -19.00 -13.86 -26.30
CA ILE A 36 -18.20 -12.95 -25.46
C ILE A 36 -18.78 -12.76 -24.05
N GLY A 37 -20.05 -13.10 -23.80
CA GLY A 37 -20.68 -12.93 -22.50
C GLY A 37 -20.89 -11.45 -22.15
N ASN A 38 -20.55 -11.06 -20.92
CA ASN A 38 -20.70 -9.68 -20.41
C ASN A 38 -19.42 -8.85 -20.50
N THR A 39 -18.38 -9.40 -21.12
CA THR A 39 -17.06 -8.78 -21.27
C THR A 39 -17.08 -7.38 -21.92
N HIS A 40 -18.02 -7.16 -22.84
CA HIS A 40 -18.25 -5.86 -23.48
C HIS A 40 -18.49 -4.70 -22.52
N ALA A 41 -18.92 -4.98 -21.27
CA ALA A 41 -19.16 -3.96 -20.25
C ALA A 41 -17.86 -3.42 -19.62
N PHE A 42 -16.74 -4.15 -19.70
CA PHE A 42 -15.45 -3.74 -19.11
C PHE A 42 -14.68 -2.70 -19.94
N LYS A 43 -15.39 -1.92 -20.76
CA LYS A 43 -14.86 -0.66 -21.33
C LYS A 43 -14.81 0.44 -20.27
N ASP A 44 -15.76 0.39 -19.32
CA ASP A 44 -15.76 1.22 -18.13
C ASP A 44 -14.90 0.55 -17.03
N PRO A 45 -14.46 1.31 -15.99
CA PRO A 45 -13.77 0.75 -14.84
C PRO A 45 -14.55 -0.41 -14.21
N VAL A 46 -13.87 -1.55 -14.05
CA VAL A 46 -14.51 -2.84 -13.72
C VAL A 46 -15.22 -2.82 -12.36
N ASP A 47 -14.65 -2.13 -11.37
CA ASP A 47 -15.25 -1.89 -10.06
C ASP A 47 -16.60 -1.17 -10.16
N GLN A 48 -16.69 -0.14 -11.02
CA GLN A 48 -17.94 0.59 -11.25
C GLN A 48 -18.99 -0.27 -11.98
N VAL A 49 -18.56 -1.12 -12.92
CA VAL A 49 -19.45 -2.05 -13.62
C VAL A 49 -20.09 -3.02 -12.62
N PHE A 50 -19.28 -3.61 -11.73
CA PHE A 50 -19.80 -4.51 -10.71
C PHE A 50 -20.70 -3.82 -9.70
N GLN A 51 -20.42 -2.56 -9.34
CA GLN A 51 -21.31 -1.78 -8.48
C GLN A 51 -22.69 -1.57 -9.14
N LYS A 52 -22.72 -1.11 -10.41
CA LYS A 52 -23.97 -0.94 -11.16
C LYS A 52 -24.76 -2.24 -11.28
N TRP A 53 -24.08 -3.37 -11.45
CA TRP A 53 -24.73 -4.68 -11.53
C TRP A 53 -25.27 -5.13 -10.17
N LYS A 54 -24.52 -4.94 -9.09
CA LYS A 54 -24.97 -5.19 -7.72
C LYS A 54 -26.24 -4.39 -7.40
N ASP A 55 -26.26 -3.10 -7.70
CA ASP A 55 -27.42 -2.22 -7.44
C ASP A 55 -28.68 -2.70 -8.18
N LYS A 56 -28.51 -3.36 -9.33
CA LYS A 56 -29.61 -3.85 -10.17
C LYS A 56 -30.06 -5.28 -9.86
N TYR A 57 -29.12 -6.18 -9.58
CA TYR A 57 -29.38 -7.63 -9.48
C TYR A 57 -29.30 -8.15 -8.03
N GLY A 58 -28.77 -7.35 -7.11
CA GLY A 58 -28.68 -7.67 -5.68
C GLY A 58 -27.34 -8.28 -5.27
N ASP A 59 -27.32 -8.85 -4.06
CA ASP A 59 -26.09 -9.31 -3.38
C ASP A 59 -25.52 -10.64 -3.93
N ILE A 60 -26.27 -11.34 -4.78
CA ILE A 60 -25.84 -12.53 -5.52
C ILE A 60 -26.29 -12.42 -6.97
N MET A 61 -25.35 -12.53 -7.90
CA MET A 61 -25.65 -12.46 -9.33
C MET A 61 -24.76 -13.36 -10.18
N THR A 62 -25.13 -13.56 -11.44
CA THR A 62 -24.32 -14.32 -12.42
C THR A 62 -23.91 -13.41 -13.57
N TYR A 63 -22.61 -13.29 -13.82
CA TYR A 63 -22.08 -12.70 -15.05
C TYR A 63 -21.24 -13.72 -15.82
N TRP A 64 -20.94 -13.39 -17.08
CA TRP A 64 -20.34 -14.32 -18.03
C TRP A 64 -19.03 -13.79 -18.57
N LEU A 65 -17.95 -14.54 -18.38
CA LEU A 65 -16.68 -14.33 -19.07
C LEU A 65 -16.59 -15.31 -20.25
N GLY A 66 -16.85 -14.79 -21.45
CA GLY A 66 -16.99 -15.63 -22.64
C GLY A 66 -18.13 -16.64 -22.47
N SER A 67 -17.77 -17.92 -22.33
CA SER A 67 -18.72 -19.03 -22.14
C SER A 67 -18.81 -19.56 -20.70
N ILE A 68 -18.08 -18.94 -19.77
CA ILE A 68 -17.97 -19.38 -18.36
C ILE A 68 -18.95 -18.54 -17.52
N PRO A 69 -19.97 -19.13 -16.90
CA PRO A 69 -20.79 -18.44 -15.92
C PRO A 69 -20.02 -18.30 -14.60
N ILE A 70 -20.05 -17.11 -14.04
CA ILE A 70 -19.44 -16.79 -12.75
C ILE A 70 -20.52 -16.25 -11.83
N VAL A 71 -20.74 -16.95 -10.72
CA VAL A 71 -21.59 -16.48 -9.62
C VAL A 71 -20.78 -15.53 -8.76
N SER A 72 -21.25 -14.30 -8.60
CA SER A 72 -20.59 -13.22 -7.88
C SER A 72 -21.32 -12.92 -6.59
N LEU A 73 -20.59 -12.84 -5.47
CA LEU A 73 -21.11 -12.55 -4.14
C LEU A 73 -20.68 -11.15 -3.71
N HIS A 74 -21.62 -10.31 -3.28
CA HIS A 74 -21.39 -8.88 -3.01
C HIS A 74 -21.67 -8.44 -1.56
N ASN A 75 -22.05 -9.40 -0.70
CA ASN A 75 -22.37 -9.18 0.69
C ASN A 75 -21.28 -9.78 1.59
N ALA A 76 -20.74 -8.99 2.52
CA ALA A 76 -19.62 -9.41 3.35
C ALA A 76 -19.95 -10.61 4.25
N ALA A 77 -21.17 -10.67 4.79
CA ALA A 77 -21.59 -11.78 5.66
C ALA A 77 -21.70 -13.08 4.86
N VAL A 78 -22.28 -13.02 3.66
CA VAL A 78 -22.39 -14.18 2.75
C VAL A 78 -21.02 -14.65 2.28
N ILE A 79 -20.11 -13.73 1.95
CA ILE A 79 -18.73 -14.06 1.57
C ILE A 79 -18.02 -14.77 2.73
N ASN A 80 -18.12 -14.24 3.95
CA ASN A 80 -17.54 -14.86 5.13
C ASN A 80 -18.15 -16.24 5.40
N GLU A 81 -19.47 -16.40 5.33
CA GLU A 81 -20.11 -17.70 5.47
C GLU A 81 -19.63 -18.72 4.41
N THR A 82 -19.60 -18.30 3.15
CA THR A 82 -19.22 -19.14 2.01
C THR A 82 -17.75 -19.57 2.11
N PHE A 83 -16.82 -18.62 2.15
CA PHE A 83 -15.40 -18.91 2.00
C PHE A 83 -14.68 -19.22 3.31
N TYR A 84 -15.17 -18.71 4.46
CA TYR A 84 -14.57 -18.98 5.75
C TYR A 84 -15.22 -20.20 6.43
N LYS A 85 -16.55 -20.24 6.58
CA LYS A 85 -17.22 -21.36 7.27
C LYS A 85 -17.27 -22.62 6.44
N ASP A 86 -17.60 -22.54 5.14
CA ASP A 86 -17.62 -23.68 4.22
C ASP A 86 -16.42 -23.70 3.25
N GLY A 87 -15.26 -23.23 3.73
CA GLY A 87 -14.11 -22.95 2.86
C GLY A 87 -13.58 -24.13 2.04
N GLU A 88 -13.77 -25.39 2.46
CA GLU A 88 -13.33 -26.58 1.70
C GLU A 88 -14.07 -26.72 0.37
N ALA A 89 -15.35 -26.32 0.33
CA ALA A 89 -16.17 -26.40 -0.86
C ALA A 89 -15.71 -25.44 -1.97
N TYR A 90 -14.95 -24.40 -1.63
CA TYR A 90 -14.52 -23.31 -2.54
C TYR A 90 -13.01 -23.28 -2.75
N THR A 91 -12.30 -24.40 -2.51
CA THR A 91 -10.85 -24.49 -2.73
C THR A 91 -10.47 -24.71 -4.18
N GLY A 92 -11.39 -25.07 -5.08
CA GLY A 92 -11.08 -25.35 -6.48
C GLY A 92 -10.73 -24.10 -7.29
N ARG A 93 -10.06 -24.30 -8.43
CA ARG A 93 -9.72 -23.23 -9.37
C ARG A 93 -10.32 -23.49 -10.74
N VAL A 94 -10.48 -22.42 -11.51
CA VAL A 94 -10.95 -22.52 -12.90
C VAL A 94 -9.83 -23.17 -13.70
N GLU A 95 -10.12 -24.34 -14.26
CA GLU A 95 -9.21 -25.01 -15.19
C GLU A 95 -9.14 -24.16 -16.46
N MET A 96 -7.96 -23.63 -16.74
CA MET A 96 -7.70 -22.87 -17.96
C MET A 96 -6.79 -23.69 -18.86
N ARG A 97 -7.20 -23.92 -20.11
CA ARG A 97 -6.37 -24.67 -21.08
C ARG A 97 -4.99 -24.05 -21.30
N TRP A 98 -4.87 -22.74 -21.11
CA TRP A 98 -3.61 -22.00 -21.20
C TRP A 98 -2.56 -22.43 -20.17
N ASN A 99 -2.98 -22.97 -19.02
CA ASN A 99 -2.07 -23.48 -17.99
C ASN A 99 -1.23 -24.67 -18.51
N GLU A 100 -1.81 -25.48 -19.40
CA GLU A 100 -1.08 -26.56 -20.06
C GLU A 100 0.09 -26.02 -20.89
N ILE A 101 -0.17 -24.95 -21.66
CA ILE A 101 0.83 -24.31 -22.52
C ILE A 101 1.88 -23.56 -21.67
N SER A 102 1.44 -22.77 -20.69
CA SER A 102 2.33 -21.93 -19.88
C SER A 102 3.15 -22.71 -18.87
N ARG A 103 2.60 -23.78 -18.28
CA ARG A 103 3.17 -24.40 -17.08
C ARG A 103 3.29 -25.93 -17.20
N GLY A 104 2.71 -26.55 -18.24
CA GLY A 104 2.64 -28.02 -18.36
C GLY A 104 1.57 -28.63 -17.45
N GLY A 105 0.53 -27.85 -17.13
CA GLY A 105 -0.62 -28.28 -16.34
C GLY A 105 -1.07 -27.24 -15.32
N ALA A 106 -2.07 -27.61 -14.51
CA ALA A 106 -2.53 -26.83 -13.36
C ALA A 106 -1.52 -26.91 -12.19
N LEU A 107 -0.37 -26.27 -12.38
CA LEU A 107 0.76 -26.24 -11.45
C LEU A 107 0.84 -24.90 -10.69
N GLY A 108 1.78 -24.79 -9.76
CA GLY A 108 2.00 -23.60 -8.94
C GLY A 108 1.11 -23.56 -7.70
N ILE A 109 0.81 -22.36 -7.21
CA ILE A 109 -0.07 -22.10 -6.05
C ILE A 109 -1.40 -21.48 -6.51
N PHE A 110 -1.37 -20.70 -7.59
CA PHE A 110 -2.57 -20.03 -8.10
C PHE A 110 -3.57 -20.99 -8.72
N PHE A 111 -3.10 -21.92 -9.57
CA PHE A 111 -3.96 -22.75 -10.42
C PHE A 111 -4.08 -24.21 -9.98
N SER A 112 -3.14 -24.71 -9.18
CA SER A 112 -3.21 -26.08 -8.65
C SER A 112 -4.37 -26.26 -7.67
N GLU A 113 -4.80 -27.52 -7.50
CA GLU A 113 -5.87 -27.92 -6.57
C GLU A 113 -5.54 -29.25 -5.87
N GLY A 114 -6.40 -29.65 -4.94
CA GLY A 114 -6.26 -30.90 -4.19
C GLY A 114 -4.96 -30.98 -3.38
N LEU A 115 -4.40 -32.20 -3.30
CA LEU A 115 -3.18 -32.48 -2.53
C LEU A 115 -1.97 -31.68 -3.02
N LEU A 116 -1.80 -31.54 -4.34
CA LEU A 116 -0.68 -30.78 -4.92
C LEU A 116 -0.67 -29.33 -4.41
N TRP A 117 -1.82 -28.68 -4.39
CA TRP A 117 -1.95 -27.32 -3.86
C TRP A 117 -1.69 -27.28 -2.36
N GLN A 118 -2.29 -28.20 -1.59
CA GLN A 118 -2.13 -28.24 -0.13
C GLN A 118 -0.67 -28.41 0.28
N GLU A 119 0.06 -29.34 -0.36
CA GLU A 119 1.48 -29.59 -0.10
C GLU A 119 2.33 -28.39 -0.52
N SER A 120 2.13 -27.87 -1.73
CA SER A 120 2.90 -26.74 -2.24
C SER A 120 2.71 -25.49 -1.38
N ARG A 121 1.45 -25.14 -1.04
CA ARG A 121 1.14 -23.99 -0.19
C ARG A 121 1.71 -24.16 1.21
N ARG A 122 1.57 -25.34 1.81
CA ARG A 122 2.10 -25.62 3.16
C ARG A 122 3.61 -25.49 3.18
N PHE A 123 4.28 -26.09 2.20
CA PHE A 123 5.72 -25.99 2.03
C PHE A 123 6.15 -24.54 1.90
N THR A 124 5.53 -23.75 1.01
CA THR A 124 5.91 -22.36 0.81
C THR A 124 5.70 -21.49 2.04
N LEU A 125 4.56 -21.64 2.73
CA LEU A 125 4.32 -20.94 4.00
C LEU A 125 5.33 -21.32 5.08
N GLN A 126 5.72 -22.59 5.15
CA GLN A 126 6.72 -23.06 6.10
C GLN A 126 8.10 -22.45 5.80
N VAL A 127 8.53 -22.44 4.54
CA VAL A 127 9.81 -21.82 4.14
C VAL A 127 9.81 -20.32 4.48
N PHE A 128 8.74 -19.60 4.14
CA PHE A 128 8.63 -18.16 4.45
C PHE A 128 8.65 -17.90 5.96
N ARG A 129 8.03 -18.77 6.76
CA ARG A 129 8.09 -18.66 8.22
C ARG A 129 9.49 -18.95 8.73
N ASN A 130 10.18 -19.96 8.21
CA ASN A 130 11.51 -20.34 8.65
C ASN A 130 12.55 -19.24 8.38
N PHE A 131 12.43 -18.50 7.27
CA PHE A 131 13.23 -17.30 7.04
C PHE A 131 12.97 -16.18 8.07
N GLY A 132 11.92 -16.27 8.89
CA GLY A 132 11.67 -15.37 10.01
C GLY A 132 11.96 -15.97 11.40
N LEU A 133 12.39 -17.23 11.51
CA LEU A 133 12.64 -17.89 12.80
C LEU A 133 14.12 -17.75 13.20
N GLY A 134 14.40 -17.09 14.34
CA GLY A 134 15.73 -16.98 14.95
C GLY A 134 16.52 -15.72 14.61
N ARG A 135 16.28 -15.13 13.43
CA ARG A 135 16.64 -13.75 13.03
C ARG A 135 15.46 -13.23 12.23
N ASN A 136 15.08 -11.97 12.38
CA ASN A 136 13.95 -11.41 11.63
C ASN A 136 14.38 -11.11 10.17
N LEU A 137 14.91 -12.12 9.45
CA LEU A 137 15.58 -11.94 8.15
C LEU A 137 14.64 -11.34 7.11
N MET A 138 13.33 -11.63 7.21
CA MET A 138 12.32 -10.98 6.37
C MET A 138 12.28 -9.47 6.61
N GLN A 139 12.26 -9.02 7.87
CA GLN A 139 12.35 -7.59 8.19
C GLN A 139 13.69 -7.01 7.73
N GLU A 140 14.80 -7.69 7.98
CA GLU A 140 16.13 -7.21 7.57
C GLU A 140 16.19 -6.99 6.05
N ARG A 141 15.73 -7.96 5.25
CA ARG A 141 15.65 -7.82 3.77
C ARG A 141 14.81 -6.62 3.33
N VAL A 142 13.69 -6.36 4.00
CA VAL A 142 12.84 -5.20 3.72
C VAL A 142 13.55 -3.91 4.11
N LEU A 143 14.11 -3.84 5.32
CA LEU A 143 14.81 -2.67 5.83
C LEU A 143 16.06 -2.33 5.01
N ASP A 144 16.79 -3.33 4.52
CA ASP A 144 17.94 -3.11 3.63
C ASP A 144 17.51 -2.33 2.38
N GLN A 145 16.37 -2.71 1.77
CA GLN A 145 15.84 -2.00 0.60
C GLN A 145 15.29 -0.61 0.96
N VAL A 146 14.60 -0.48 2.09
CA VAL A 146 14.10 0.80 2.60
C VAL A 146 15.26 1.78 2.85
N CYS A 147 16.30 1.35 3.56
CA CYS A 147 17.48 2.16 3.87
C CYS A 147 18.28 2.52 2.61
N ALA A 148 18.43 1.59 1.67
CA ALA A 148 19.06 1.87 0.38
C ALA A 148 18.29 2.93 -0.41
N MET A 149 16.95 2.84 -0.41
CA MET A 149 16.09 3.81 -1.07
C MET A 149 16.13 5.19 -0.39
N ILE A 150 16.04 5.26 0.94
CA ILE A 150 16.20 6.51 1.70
C ILE A 150 17.55 7.15 1.39
N SER A 151 18.63 6.37 1.43
CA SER A 151 19.99 6.87 1.15
C SER A 151 20.12 7.42 -0.27
N HIS A 152 19.40 6.84 -1.23
CA HIS A 152 19.35 7.36 -2.59
C HIS A 152 18.54 8.65 -2.68
N ILE A 153 17.33 8.67 -2.12
CA ILE A 153 16.45 9.83 -2.13
C ILE A 153 17.13 11.04 -1.47
N LYS A 154 17.86 10.84 -0.35
CA LYS A 154 18.65 11.90 0.30
C LYS A 154 19.81 12.43 -0.55
N LYS A 155 20.35 11.62 -1.48
CA LYS A 155 21.44 12.02 -2.39
C LYS A 155 20.91 12.79 -3.61
N ALA A 156 19.67 12.54 -4.00
CA ALA A 156 19.00 13.40 -4.97
C ALA A 156 18.71 14.74 -4.27
N ASN A 157 19.02 15.87 -4.91
CA ASN A 157 18.72 17.17 -4.30
C ASN A 157 17.21 17.30 -4.10
N SER A 158 16.78 17.97 -3.02
CA SER A 158 15.35 18.14 -2.68
C SER A 158 14.52 18.87 -3.74
N VAL A 159 15.15 19.46 -4.75
CA VAL A 159 14.50 20.16 -5.87
C VAL A 159 14.30 19.25 -7.09
N ASP A 160 14.98 18.11 -7.16
CA ASP A 160 14.92 17.22 -8.32
C ASP A 160 13.70 16.30 -8.22
N ALA A 161 12.89 16.25 -9.29
CA ALA A 161 11.74 15.37 -9.37
C ALA A 161 12.20 13.89 -9.39
N ILE A 162 11.87 13.15 -8.34
CA ILE A 162 12.18 11.73 -8.19
C ILE A 162 11.03 10.89 -8.75
N ASN A 163 11.36 9.86 -9.52
CA ASN A 163 10.40 8.84 -9.89
C ASN A 163 10.24 7.83 -8.74
N LEU A 164 9.42 8.17 -7.74
CA LEU A 164 9.20 7.32 -6.57
C LEU A 164 8.54 5.99 -6.93
N PHE A 165 7.72 5.95 -7.99
CA PHE A 165 7.17 4.69 -8.51
C PHE A 165 8.28 3.70 -8.88
N ASP A 166 9.27 4.13 -9.67
CA ASP A 166 10.38 3.28 -10.10
C ASP A 166 11.24 2.77 -8.93
N GLU A 167 11.47 3.62 -7.92
CA GLU A 167 12.24 3.25 -6.73
C GLU A 167 11.50 2.21 -5.88
N LEU A 168 10.20 2.41 -5.64
CA LEU A 168 9.36 1.43 -4.94
C LEU A 168 9.30 0.11 -5.71
N ASP A 169 9.17 0.19 -7.03
CA ASP A 169 9.02 -0.97 -7.90
C ASP A 169 10.24 -1.89 -7.89
N ILE A 170 11.45 -1.32 -8.02
CA ILE A 170 12.69 -2.10 -7.95
C ILE A 170 12.96 -2.61 -6.53
N SER A 171 12.70 -1.80 -5.49
CA SER A 171 12.92 -2.21 -4.10
C SER A 171 12.05 -3.39 -3.68
N VAL A 172 10.75 -3.37 -4.01
CA VAL A 172 9.83 -4.50 -3.77
C VAL A 172 10.26 -5.72 -4.60
N GLY A 173 10.63 -5.51 -5.87
CA GLY A 173 11.16 -6.56 -6.73
C GLY A 173 12.40 -7.24 -6.15
N SER A 174 13.31 -6.45 -5.57
CA SER A 174 14.51 -6.92 -4.89
C SER A 174 14.21 -7.75 -3.65
N ILE A 175 13.20 -7.37 -2.85
CA ILE A 175 12.81 -8.14 -1.66
C ILE A 175 12.38 -9.55 -2.08
N ILE A 176 11.40 -9.66 -2.99
CA ILE A 176 10.89 -10.96 -3.41
C ILE A 176 11.95 -11.78 -4.14
N ASN A 177 12.79 -11.14 -4.96
CA ASN A 177 13.88 -11.82 -5.65
C ASN A 177 14.93 -12.36 -4.68
N SER A 178 15.23 -11.61 -3.60
CA SER A 178 16.14 -12.10 -2.57
C SER A 178 15.55 -13.32 -1.87
N ILE A 179 14.25 -13.33 -1.59
CA ILE A 179 13.58 -14.43 -0.89
C ILE A 179 13.62 -15.69 -1.75
N ILE A 180 13.43 -15.56 -3.07
CA ILE A 180 13.34 -16.72 -3.94
C ILE A 180 14.68 -17.20 -4.52
N PHE A 181 15.63 -16.29 -4.81
CA PHE A 181 16.91 -16.59 -5.47
C PHE A 181 18.15 -16.11 -4.70
N GLY A 182 17.99 -15.54 -3.52
CA GLY A 182 19.12 -15.13 -2.68
C GLY A 182 19.84 -13.84 -3.10
N TYR A 183 19.36 -13.11 -4.13
CA TYR A 183 19.97 -11.86 -4.58
C TYR A 183 18.96 -10.73 -4.82
N THR A 184 19.43 -9.49 -4.73
CA THR A 184 18.63 -8.28 -4.97
C THR A 184 18.98 -7.66 -6.33
N PHE A 185 18.06 -6.87 -6.87
CA PHE A 185 18.37 -5.99 -7.99
C PHE A 185 19.01 -4.70 -7.48
N SER A 186 20.09 -4.29 -8.13
CA SER A 186 20.71 -2.99 -7.98
C SER A 186 20.34 -2.09 -9.17
N ARG A 187 20.79 -0.84 -9.13
CA ARG A 187 20.65 0.06 -10.29
C ARG A 187 21.40 -0.44 -11.52
N GLU A 188 22.50 -1.17 -11.31
CA GLU A 188 23.36 -1.65 -12.39
C GLU A 188 22.71 -2.79 -13.18
N ASN A 189 21.90 -3.63 -12.52
CA ASN A 189 21.13 -4.70 -13.17
C ASN A 189 19.63 -4.35 -13.31
N ARG A 190 19.28 -3.06 -13.35
CA ARG A 190 17.90 -2.59 -13.56
C ARG A 190 17.25 -3.16 -14.83
N SER A 191 18.04 -3.38 -15.88
CA SER A 191 17.59 -4.00 -17.12
C SER A 191 17.15 -5.46 -16.91
N GLU A 192 17.81 -6.19 -16.02
CA GLU A 192 17.41 -7.54 -15.61
C GLU A 192 16.08 -7.48 -14.87
N PHE A 193 15.94 -6.60 -13.87
CA PHE A 193 14.67 -6.40 -13.17
C PHE A 193 13.51 -6.11 -14.13
N GLN A 194 13.69 -5.16 -15.06
CA GLN A 194 12.67 -4.83 -16.05
C GLN A 194 12.34 -6.01 -16.96
N LYS A 195 13.35 -6.81 -17.35
CA LYS A 195 13.15 -8.02 -18.15
C LYS A 195 12.32 -9.05 -17.37
N VAL A 196 12.67 -9.35 -16.12
CA VAL A 196 11.93 -10.30 -15.28
C VAL A 196 10.51 -9.80 -15.05
N LYS A 197 10.33 -8.51 -14.73
CA LYS A 197 9.01 -7.89 -14.56
C LYS A 197 8.14 -8.03 -15.79
N LYS A 198 8.69 -7.69 -16.95
CA LYS A 198 7.97 -7.82 -18.21
C LYS A 198 7.56 -9.26 -18.46
N ILE A 199 8.50 -10.19 -18.38
CA ILE A 199 8.26 -11.63 -18.59
C ILE A 199 7.18 -12.16 -17.65
N ALA A 200 7.24 -11.78 -16.38
CA ALA A 200 6.34 -12.29 -15.35
C ALA A 200 4.93 -11.68 -15.44
N SER A 201 4.81 -10.36 -15.64
CA SER A 201 3.52 -9.67 -15.78
C SER A 201 2.85 -10.01 -17.13
N ASP A 202 3.61 -10.12 -18.22
CA ASP A 202 3.11 -10.56 -19.53
C ASP A 202 2.58 -12.00 -19.45
N SER A 203 3.27 -12.91 -18.75
CA SER A 203 2.81 -14.30 -18.59
C SER A 203 1.41 -14.40 -17.99
N LEU A 204 1.05 -13.51 -17.06
CA LEU A 204 -0.26 -13.53 -16.40
C LEU A 204 -1.29 -12.69 -17.18
N SER A 205 -0.92 -11.49 -17.63
CA SER A 205 -1.79 -10.58 -18.37
C SER A 205 -2.24 -11.15 -19.72
N PHE A 206 -1.32 -11.75 -20.49
CA PHE A 206 -1.69 -12.42 -21.74
C PHE A 206 -2.53 -13.68 -21.49
N GLY A 207 -2.37 -14.37 -20.36
CA GLY A 207 -3.26 -15.48 -19.98
C GLY A 207 -4.70 -15.00 -19.79
N PHE A 208 -4.89 -13.87 -19.10
CA PHE A 208 -6.19 -13.23 -18.94
C PHE A 208 -6.74 -12.67 -20.25
N GLU A 209 -5.93 -11.94 -21.03
CA GLU A 209 -6.34 -11.40 -22.33
C GLU A 209 -6.65 -12.52 -23.34
N ALA A 210 -5.88 -13.61 -23.38
CA ALA A 210 -6.12 -14.74 -24.28
C ALA A 210 -7.34 -15.54 -23.84
N ALA A 211 -7.54 -15.78 -22.54
CA ALA A 211 -8.78 -16.37 -22.01
C ALA A 211 -10.00 -15.50 -22.36
N TYR A 212 -9.85 -14.18 -22.27
CA TYR A 212 -10.88 -13.18 -22.58
C TYR A 212 -11.18 -13.05 -24.08
N ARG A 213 -10.14 -13.00 -24.93
CA ARG A 213 -10.26 -12.75 -26.38
C ARG A 213 -10.51 -14.02 -27.19
N MET A 214 -10.11 -15.21 -26.72
CA MET A 214 -10.10 -16.42 -27.54
C MET A 214 -11.14 -17.47 -27.18
N MET A 215 -12.20 -17.12 -26.44
CA MET A 215 -13.36 -18.00 -26.21
C MET A 215 -12.91 -19.44 -25.91
N GLU A 216 -12.22 -19.69 -24.79
CA GLU A 216 -11.51 -20.93 -24.43
C GLU A 216 -11.97 -22.26 -25.09
N LYS A 217 -13.29 -22.50 -25.19
CA LYS A 217 -13.90 -23.68 -25.85
C LYS A 217 -13.82 -23.71 -27.39
N HIS A 218 -13.40 -22.63 -28.03
CA HIS A 218 -13.34 -22.46 -29.48
C HIS A 218 -11.90 -22.17 -29.95
N TYR A 219 -10.92 -22.25 -29.03
CA TYR A 219 -9.50 -22.08 -29.28
C TYR A 219 -8.98 -22.85 -30.51
N GLU A 220 -9.33 -24.13 -30.65
CA GLU A 220 -8.89 -24.96 -31.79
C GLU A 220 -9.39 -24.44 -33.14
N MET A 221 -10.55 -23.77 -33.15
CA MET A 221 -11.16 -23.21 -34.33
C MET A 221 -10.50 -21.87 -34.71
N PHE A 222 -10.17 -21.05 -33.71
CA PHE A 222 -9.68 -19.69 -33.93
C PHE A 222 -8.15 -19.55 -34.01
N ARG A 223 -7.37 -20.53 -33.52
CA ARG A 223 -5.89 -20.44 -33.52
C ARG A 223 -5.26 -20.33 -34.91
N TYR A 224 -5.96 -20.81 -35.95
CA TYR A 224 -5.50 -20.79 -37.34
C TYR A 224 -5.81 -19.47 -38.07
N LEU A 225 -6.60 -18.58 -37.46
CA LEU A 225 -6.89 -17.28 -38.05
C LEU A 225 -5.68 -16.35 -37.87
N PRO A 226 -5.27 -15.59 -38.90
CA PRO A 226 -4.04 -14.79 -38.88
C PRO A 226 -3.92 -13.85 -37.67
N VAL A 227 -5.00 -13.14 -37.32
CA VAL A 227 -5.01 -12.20 -36.18
C VAL A 227 -4.76 -12.90 -34.84
N PHE A 228 -5.34 -14.08 -34.64
CA PHE A 228 -5.20 -14.85 -33.42
C PHE A 228 -3.88 -15.61 -33.35
N SER A 229 -3.35 -16.07 -34.49
CA SER A 229 -2.06 -16.76 -34.57
C SER A 229 -0.88 -15.87 -34.13
N THR A 230 -0.91 -14.57 -34.44
CA THR A 230 0.14 -13.61 -34.03
C THR A 230 0.12 -13.36 -32.53
N VAL A 231 -1.06 -13.16 -31.95
CA VAL A 231 -1.23 -13.00 -30.49
C VAL A 231 -0.81 -14.27 -29.76
N PHE A 232 -1.20 -15.43 -30.28
CA PHE A 232 -0.82 -16.72 -29.73
C PHE A 232 0.70 -16.96 -29.78
N LYS A 233 1.33 -16.69 -30.92
CA LYS A 233 2.79 -16.82 -31.08
C LYS A 233 3.52 -15.95 -30.06
N ARG A 234 3.13 -14.68 -29.95
CA ARG A 234 3.71 -13.75 -28.97
C ARG A 234 3.58 -14.28 -27.53
N TYR A 235 2.43 -14.84 -27.17
CA TYR A 235 2.24 -15.47 -25.86
C TYR A 235 3.17 -16.66 -25.63
N VAL A 236 3.26 -17.58 -26.60
CA VAL A 236 4.14 -18.75 -26.51
C VAL A 236 5.61 -18.34 -26.39
N ASP A 237 6.04 -17.33 -27.15
CA ASP A 237 7.39 -16.78 -27.09
C ASP A 237 7.69 -16.20 -25.68
N HIS A 238 6.75 -15.42 -25.10
CA HIS A 238 6.89 -14.91 -23.73
C HIS A 238 6.94 -16.01 -22.67
N VAL A 239 6.11 -17.05 -22.81
CA VAL A 239 6.14 -18.23 -21.92
C VAL A 239 7.50 -18.94 -22.01
N ALA A 240 8.06 -19.07 -23.21
CA ALA A 240 9.35 -19.72 -23.41
C ALA A 240 10.49 -18.92 -22.75
N GLU A 241 10.53 -17.59 -22.97
CA GLU A 241 11.49 -16.69 -22.31
C GLU A 241 11.37 -16.75 -20.77
N SER A 242 10.14 -16.82 -20.25
CA SER A 242 9.86 -17.01 -18.82
C SER A 242 10.46 -18.30 -18.29
N LYS A 243 10.10 -19.43 -18.91
CA LYS A 243 10.64 -20.74 -18.53
C LYS A 243 12.16 -20.76 -18.58
N GLU A 244 12.76 -20.19 -19.61
CA GLU A 244 14.21 -20.12 -19.75
C GLU A 244 14.86 -19.37 -18.59
N PHE A 245 14.37 -18.17 -18.25
CA PHE A 245 14.92 -17.39 -17.16
C PHE A 245 14.88 -18.15 -15.82
N PHE A 246 13.70 -18.61 -15.41
CA PHE A 246 13.53 -19.29 -14.13
C PHE A 246 14.28 -20.63 -14.07
N ASN A 247 14.27 -21.41 -15.15
CA ASN A 247 15.03 -22.67 -15.20
C ASN A 247 16.54 -22.44 -15.15
N ASN A 248 17.06 -21.39 -15.78
CA ASN A 248 18.47 -21.04 -15.68
C ASN A 248 18.86 -20.72 -14.23
N GLN A 249 18.00 -20.03 -13.48
CA GLN A 249 18.25 -19.77 -12.05
C GLN A 249 18.18 -21.05 -11.21
N ILE A 250 17.19 -21.92 -11.46
CA ILE A 250 17.07 -23.23 -10.79
C ILE A 250 18.32 -24.07 -11.02
N GLU A 251 18.82 -24.15 -12.26
CA GLU A 251 19.99 -24.95 -12.59
C GLU A 251 21.30 -24.35 -12.03
N LYS A 252 21.40 -23.03 -11.89
CA LYS A 252 22.51 -22.39 -11.15
C LYS A 252 22.53 -22.82 -9.69
N HIS A 253 21.39 -22.78 -9.00
CA HIS A 253 21.28 -23.22 -7.60
C HIS A 253 21.57 -24.71 -7.46
N ARG A 254 21.02 -25.53 -8.36
CA ARG A 254 21.25 -26.98 -8.36
C ARG A 254 22.74 -27.34 -8.42
N LYS A 255 23.56 -26.56 -9.13
CA LYS A 255 25.00 -26.76 -9.24
C LYS A 255 25.78 -26.28 -8.00
N SER A 256 25.27 -25.31 -7.25
CA SER A 256 25.93 -24.76 -6.06
C SER A 256 25.59 -25.49 -4.77
N ILE A 257 24.44 -26.17 -4.69
CA ILE A 257 23.95 -26.82 -3.47
C ILE A 257 24.73 -28.10 -3.17
N ASN A 258 25.27 -28.18 -1.95
CA ASN A 258 25.67 -29.45 -1.36
C ASN A 258 24.48 -30.08 -0.62
N PHE A 259 23.81 -31.04 -1.29
CA PHE A 259 22.58 -31.67 -0.81
C PHE A 259 22.74 -32.50 0.48
N GLU A 260 23.95 -32.97 0.79
CA GLU A 260 24.22 -33.78 1.99
C GLU A 260 24.62 -32.92 3.21
N ALA A 261 24.89 -31.62 3.03
CA ALA A 261 25.26 -30.74 4.14
C ALA A 261 24.04 -30.32 4.96
N GLU A 262 24.14 -30.40 6.29
CA GLU A 262 23.14 -29.90 7.25
C GLU A 262 23.28 -28.38 7.43
N GLN A 263 22.92 -27.63 6.39
CA GLN A 263 22.87 -26.17 6.41
C GLN A 263 21.43 -25.70 6.19
N GLU A 264 21.04 -24.65 6.92
CA GLU A 264 19.77 -23.98 6.70
C GLU A 264 19.77 -23.34 5.30
N PRO A 265 18.69 -23.54 4.51
CA PRO A 265 18.62 -22.98 3.17
C PRO A 265 18.60 -21.45 3.20
N THR A 266 19.31 -20.83 2.26
CA THR A 266 19.47 -19.37 2.21
C THR A 266 18.36 -18.67 1.43
N ASP A 267 17.71 -19.38 0.52
CA ASP A 267 16.61 -18.92 -0.33
C ASP A 267 15.59 -20.05 -0.63
N PHE A 268 14.48 -19.68 -1.24
CA PHE A 268 13.38 -20.59 -1.53
C PHE A 268 13.76 -21.72 -2.48
N VAL A 269 14.56 -21.43 -3.51
CA VAL A 269 14.97 -22.44 -4.50
C VAL A 269 15.83 -23.51 -3.84
N GLU A 270 16.79 -23.11 -3.00
CA GLU A 270 17.59 -24.04 -2.21
C GLU A 270 16.71 -24.90 -1.29
N ALA A 271 15.80 -24.26 -0.55
CA ALA A 271 14.87 -24.96 0.34
C ALA A 271 14.04 -26.01 -0.43
N TYR A 272 13.51 -25.64 -1.60
CA TYR A 272 12.70 -26.54 -2.42
C TYR A 272 13.53 -27.70 -2.99
N LEU A 273 14.72 -27.42 -3.53
CA LEU A 273 15.58 -28.44 -4.12
C LEU A 273 16.05 -29.45 -3.07
N ARG A 274 16.40 -29.01 -1.85
CA ARG A 274 16.74 -29.91 -0.73
C ARG A 274 15.54 -30.75 -0.30
N HIS A 275 14.35 -30.15 -0.23
CA HIS A 275 13.14 -30.89 0.11
C HIS A 275 12.78 -31.93 -0.94
N GLN A 276 12.83 -31.56 -2.23
CA GLN A 276 12.67 -32.45 -3.37
C GLN A 276 13.66 -33.62 -3.30
N TYR A 277 14.94 -33.34 -3.04
CA TYR A 277 15.98 -34.35 -2.90
C TYR A 277 15.68 -35.35 -1.77
N ALA A 278 15.32 -34.84 -0.58
CA ALA A 278 14.98 -35.68 0.58
C ALA A 278 13.75 -36.57 0.34
N LEU A 279 12.71 -36.05 -0.34
CA LEU A 279 11.52 -36.84 -0.69
C LEU A 279 11.82 -37.90 -1.74
N ASN A 280 12.65 -37.59 -2.74
CA ASN A 280 13.03 -38.54 -3.78
C ASN A 280 13.80 -39.74 -3.20
N ARG A 281 14.67 -39.54 -2.21
CA ARG A 281 15.35 -40.64 -1.49
C ARG A 281 14.38 -41.58 -0.77
N LYS A 282 13.20 -41.09 -0.40
CA LYS A 282 12.12 -41.86 0.26
C LYS A 282 11.06 -42.37 -0.73
N GLY A 283 11.24 -42.17 -2.05
CA GLY A 283 10.28 -42.56 -3.08
C GLY A 283 9.00 -41.70 -3.15
N GLY A 284 8.98 -40.52 -2.51
CA GLY A 284 7.77 -39.70 -2.32
C GLY A 284 7.69 -38.39 -3.12
N GLY A 285 8.72 -37.99 -3.88
CA GLY A 285 8.82 -36.65 -4.47
C GLY A 285 7.99 -36.35 -5.73
N HIS A 286 6.96 -37.14 -6.03
CA HIS A 286 6.16 -37.05 -7.27
C HIS A 286 5.46 -35.69 -7.46
N ASN A 287 5.03 -35.03 -6.38
CA ASN A 287 4.39 -33.71 -6.43
C ASN A 287 5.39 -32.54 -6.47
N PHE A 288 6.66 -32.78 -6.15
CA PHE A 288 7.70 -31.75 -6.10
C PHE A 288 8.56 -31.84 -7.36
N THR A 289 8.04 -31.40 -8.50
CA THR A 289 8.74 -31.44 -9.81
C THR A 289 9.42 -30.10 -10.14
N ASN A 290 10.28 -30.09 -11.18
CA ASN A 290 10.86 -28.85 -11.70
C ASN A 290 9.79 -27.91 -12.29
N ASN A 291 8.78 -28.45 -12.97
CA ASN A 291 7.69 -27.64 -13.52
C ASN A 291 6.84 -27.03 -12.39
N GLN A 292 6.66 -27.77 -11.28
CA GLN A 292 6.00 -27.24 -10.10
C GLN A 292 6.83 -26.13 -9.44
N LEU A 293 8.16 -26.31 -9.32
CA LEU A 293 9.05 -25.25 -8.82
C LEU A 293 8.97 -23.99 -9.69
N PHE A 294 9.14 -24.13 -11.01
CA PHE A 294 8.98 -23.03 -11.96
C PHE A 294 7.65 -22.29 -11.76
N ALA A 295 6.54 -23.02 -11.68
CA ALA A 295 5.22 -22.43 -11.53
C ALA A 295 5.06 -21.71 -10.17
N ILE A 296 5.62 -22.24 -9.08
CA ILE A 296 5.63 -21.59 -7.77
C ILE A 296 6.46 -20.30 -7.80
N LEU A 297 7.67 -20.34 -8.39
CA LEU A 297 8.54 -19.17 -8.48
C LEU A 297 7.88 -18.04 -9.27
N LEU A 298 7.26 -18.37 -10.41
CA LEU A 298 6.50 -17.40 -11.20
C LEU A 298 5.33 -16.81 -10.40
N ASP A 299 4.56 -17.65 -9.71
CA ASP A 299 3.41 -17.20 -8.89
C ASP A 299 3.85 -16.27 -7.77
N VAL A 300 4.88 -16.65 -7.02
CA VAL A 300 5.41 -15.88 -5.88
C VAL A 300 6.00 -14.56 -6.34
N TRP A 301 6.76 -14.56 -7.44
CA TRP A 301 7.40 -13.35 -7.97
C TRP A 301 6.36 -12.34 -8.46
N VAL A 302 5.40 -12.76 -9.29
CA VAL A 302 4.32 -11.86 -9.79
C VAL A 302 3.48 -11.33 -8.65
N ALA A 303 3.05 -12.21 -7.73
CA ALA A 303 2.17 -11.83 -6.63
C ALA A 303 2.86 -10.86 -5.67
N GLY A 304 4.10 -11.16 -5.27
CA GLY A 304 4.84 -10.36 -4.29
C GLY A 304 5.31 -9.02 -4.84
N GLN A 305 5.59 -8.94 -6.15
CA GLN A 305 6.10 -7.73 -6.77
C GLN A 305 4.99 -6.73 -7.10
N GLU A 306 4.12 -7.07 -8.07
CA GLU A 306 3.19 -6.09 -8.67
C GLU A 306 2.17 -5.58 -7.66
N SER A 307 1.68 -6.45 -6.76
CA SER A 307 0.63 -6.03 -5.82
C SER A 307 1.13 -5.08 -4.73
N THR A 308 2.33 -5.31 -4.21
CA THR A 308 2.88 -4.49 -3.12
C THR A 308 3.41 -3.15 -3.64
N SER A 309 4.14 -3.15 -4.77
CA SER A 309 4.66 -1.89 -5.33
C SER A 309 3.53 -0.94 -5.73
N SER A 310 2.44 -1.47 -6.29
CA SER A 310 1.28 -0.67 -6.67
C SER A 310 0.48 -0.17 -5.46
N THR A 311 0.36 -0.97 -4.40
CA THR A 311 -0.28 -0.51 -3.16
C THR A 311 0.54 0.61 -2.51
N LEU A 312 1.87 0.47 -2.42
CA LEU A 312 2.76 1.54 -1.95
C LEU A 312 2.65 2.79 -2.81
N SER A 313 2.56 2.62 -4.13
CA SER A 313 2.43 3.75 -5.04
C SER A 313 1.12 4.50 -4.82
N TRP A 314 0.00 3.79 -4.67
CA TRP A 314 -1.29 4.40 -4.29
C TRP A 314 -1.23 5.08 -2.93
N LEU A 315 -0.53 4.48 -1.95
CA LEU A 315 -0.36 5.07 -0.61
C LEU A 315 0.23 6.47 -0.71
N PHE A 316 1.35 6.62 -1.41
CA PHE A 316 2.00 7.93 -1.55
C PHE A 316 1.19 8.90 -2.40
N ILE A 317 0.56 8.44 -3.50
CA ILE A 317 -0.37 9.27 -4.28
C ILE A 317 -1.47 9.87 -3.39
N TYR A 318 -2.11 9.05 -2.55
CA TYR A 318 -3.18 9.53 -1.66
C TYR A 318 -2.65 10.49 -0.58
N LEU A 319 -1.45 10.24 -0.04
CA LEU A 319 -0.83 11.16 0.93
C LEU A 319 -0.43 12.51 0.31
N ILE A 320 -0.03 12.54 -0.95
CA ILE A 320 0.28 13.78 -1.67
C ILE A 320 -1.00 14.56 -1.97
N LYS A 321 -2.07 13.86 -2.36
CA LYS A 321 -3.40 14.45 -2.60
C LYS A 321 -4.10 14.90 -1.32
N HIS A 322 -3.68 14.39 -0.17
CA HIS A 322 -4.23 14.75 1.13
C HIS A 322 -3.11 15.17 2.11
N PRO A 323 -2.48 16.35 1.90
CA PRO A 323 -1.37 16.82 2.74
C PRO A 323 -1.69 16.85 4.23
N GLN A 324 -2.94 17.10 4.60
CA GLN A 324 -3.42 17.08 5.99
C GLN A 324 -3.32 15.71 6.65
N ILE A 325 -3.51 14.62 5.88
CA ILE A 325 -3.35 13.26 6.36
C ILE A 325 -1.85 12.96 6.54
N GLN A 326 -1.03 13.41 5.60
CA GLN A 326 0.43 13.29 5.70
C GLN A 326 0.95 14.02 6.95
N SER A 327 0.47 15.24 7.22
CA SER A 327 0.80 15.98 8.44
C SER A 327 0.42 15.22 9.71
N LYS A 328 -0.79 14.65 9.80
CA LYS A 328 -1.18 13.80 10.95
C LYS A 328 -0.28 12.57 11.12
N ALA A 329 0.15 11.96 10.03
CA ALA A 329 1.09 10.83 10.07
C ALA A 329 2.44 11.25 10.67
N HIS A 330 2.97 12.41 10.27
CA HIS A 330 4.20 12.94 10.85
C HIS A 330 4.07 13.25 12.34
N LEU A 331 2.91 13.75 12.79
CA LEU A 331 2.66 14.00 14.22
C LEU A 331 2.75 12.71 15.05
N GLU A 332 2.15 11.63 14.56
CA GLU A 332 2.26 10.32 15.22
C GLU A 332 3.72 9.82 15.26
N LEU A 333 4.49 10.06 14.20
CA LEU A 333 5.91 9.70 14.15
C LEU A 333 6.74 10.55 15.12
N ASP A 334 6.48 11.85 15.20
CA ASP A 334 7.11 12.77 16.16
C ASP A 334 6.75 12.38 17.60
N GLU A 335 5.55 11.86 17.85
CA GLU A 335 5.11 11.41 19.18
C GLU A 335 5.77 10.10 19.63
N HIS A 336 5.80 9.08 18.76
CA HIS A 336 6.19 7.74 19.17
C HIS A 336 7.60 7.33 18.78
N ILE A 337 8.19 7.98 17.77
CA ILE A 337 9.53 7.66 17.25
C ILE A 337 10.53 8.77 17.59
N ASN A 338 10.16 10.02 17.34
CA ASN A 338 10.92 11.24 17.67
C ASN A 338 12.43 11.16 17.35
N SER A 339 12.79 10.51 16.25
CA SER A 339 14.19 10.32 15.86
C SER A 339 14.31 9.83 14.41
N ASP A 340 15.48 10.03 13.83
CA ASP A 340 15.85 9.50 12.50
C ASP A 340 16.20 8.00 12.51
N ARG A 341 15.90 7.28 13.60
CA ARG A 341 16.18 5.85 13.66
C ARG A 341 15.32 5.11 12.65
N VAL A 342 15.83 3.97 12.19
CA VAL A 342 15.05 3.05 11.37
C VAL A 342 13.90 2.49 12.21
N ILE A 343 12.68 2.63 11.70
CA ILE A 343 11.45 2.10 12.29
C ILE A 343 11.36 0.61 11.97
N THR A 344 11.06 -0.19 12.98
CA THR A 344 10.98 -1.66 12.88
C THR A 344 9.55 -2.14 13.14
N ILE A 345 9.26 -3.43 12.92
CA ILE A 345 7.90 -3.96 13.08
C ILE A 345 7.39 -3.86 14.52
N GLU A 346 8.28 -3.78 15.49
CA GLU A 346 7.97 -3.60 16.91
C GLU A 346 7.27 -2.27 17.20
N ASP A 347 7.54 -1.24 16.39
CA ASP A 347 6.93 0.09 16.49
C ASP A 347 5.47 0.11 16.01
N LYS A 348 5.09 -0.87 15.18
CA LYS A 348 3.77 -0.95 14.53
C LYS A 348 2.60 -0.85 15.50
N LYS A 349 2.75 -1.36 16.72
CA LYS A 349 1.69 -1.32 17.75
C LYS A 349 1.38 0.09 18.26
N ASN A 350 2.32 1.02 18.13
CA ASN A 350 2.18 2.40 18.59
C ASN A 350 1.72 3.32 17.44
N LEU A 351 2.08 2.99 16.19
CA LEU A 351 1.76 3.81 15.01
C LEU A 351 0.35 3.48 14.44
N ASN A 352 -0.69 3.82 15.18
CA ASN A 352 -2.09 3.52 14.85
C ASN A 352 -2.57 4.22 13.56
N TYR A 353 -2.25 5.50 13.38
CA TYR A 353 -2.63 6.30 12.23
C TYR A 353 -1.90 5.86 10.95
N ILE A 354 -0.61 5.52 11.03
CA ILE A 354 0.11 4.88 9.91
C ILE A 354 -0.56 3.57 9.51
N ASN A 355 -0.94 2.73 10.47
CA ASN A 355 -1.68 1.49 10.17
C ASN A 355 -3.03 1.78 9.51
N ALA A 356 -3.72 2.84 9.95
CA ALA A 356 -5.00 3.27 9.40
C ALA A 356 -4.85 3.80 7.96
N ILE A 357 -3.80 4.56 7.66
CA ILE A 357 -3.45 5.01 6.30
C ILE A 357 -3.22 3.82 5.37
N ILE A 358 -2.48 2.82 5.83
CA ILE A 358 -2.22 1.61 5.04
C ILE A 358 -3.54 0.86 4.77
N ALA A 359 -4.37 0.66 5.80
CA ALA A 359 -5.65 -0.02 5.64
C ALA A 359 -6.59 0.74 4.69
N GLU A 360 -6.68 2.06 4.83
CA GLU A 360 -7.50 2.90 3.96
C GLU A 360 -6.97 2.93 2.53
N THR A 361 -5.64 2.90 2.34
CA THR A 361 -5.04 2.75 1.01
C THR A 361 -5.52 1.47 0.33
N GLN A 362 -5.43 0.33 1.02
CA GLN A 362 -5.87 -0.96 0.48
C GLN A 362 -7.37 -0.97 0.16
N ARG A 363 -8.19 -0.36 1.02
CA ARG A 363 -9.65 -0.24 0.79
C ARG A 363 -9.92 0.62 -0.44
N TYR A 364 -9.31 1.79 -0.51
CA TYR A 364 -9.64 2.83 -1.46
C TYR A 364 -9.10 2.55 -2.87
N CYS A 365 -7.85 2.05 -2.99
CA CYS A 365 -7.29 1.66 -4.29
C CYS A 365 -7.97 0.44 -4.88
N ASN A 366 -8.54 -0.43 -4.04
CA ASN A 366 -9.32 -1.59 -4.45
C ASN A 366 -8.57 -2.45 -5.48
N LEU A 367 -7.34 -2.83 -5.11
CA LEU A 367 -6.27 -3.22 -6.03
C LEU A 367 -6.65 -4.31 -7.05
N VAL A 368 -7.45 -5.31 -6.67
CA VAL A 368 -7.80 -6.47 -7.51
C VAL A 368 -9.32 -6.46 -7.77
N PRO A 369 -9.82 -5.61 -8.69
CA PRO A 369 -11.25 -5.34 -8.82
C PRO A 369 -12.09 -6.54 -9.28
N MET A 370 -11.48 -7.53 -9.94
CA MET A 370 -12.15 -8.77 -10.38
C MET A 370 -12.03 -9.92 -9.39
N ASN A 371 -11.18 -9.81 -8.36
CA ASN A 371 -10.72 -10.91 -7.53
C ASN A 371 -10.29 -12.16 -8.33
N VAL A 372 -10.00 -13.26 -7.62
CA VAL A 372 -9.54 -14.50 -8.24
C VAL A 372 -10.65 -15.54 -8.16
N PRO A 373 -11.27 -15.96 -9.27
CA PRO A 373 -12.37 -16.91 -9.24
C PRO A 373 -12.01 -18.26 -8.59
N HIS A 374 -13.01 -18.83 -7.92
CA HIS A 374 -12.98 -20.14 -7.28
C HIS A 374 -13.91 -21.10 -8.02
N ARG A 375 -13.69 -22.40 -7.86
CA ARG A 375 -14.56 -23.46 -8.39
C ARG A 375 -15.07 -24.33 -7.26
N THR A 376 -16.37 -24.65 -7.25
CA THR A 376 -16.93 -25.53 -6.22
C THR A 376 -16.43 -26.96 -6.37
N THR A 377 -15.98 -27.55 -5.27
CA THR A 377 -15.47 -28.94 -5.23
C THR A 377 -16.57 -29.98 -5.02
N ARG A 378 -17.76 -29.52 -4.60
CA ARG A 378 -19.00 -30.29 -4.40
C ARG A 378 -20.22 -29.42 -4.71
N ASP A 379 -21.40 -30.02 -4.68
CA ASP A 379 -22.66 -29.26 -4.72
C ASP A 379 -22.78 -28.40 -3.45
N VAL A 380 -23.27 -27.18 -3.62
CA VAL A 380 -23.41 -26.18 -2.55
C VAL A 380 -24.74 -25.44 -2.66
N GLU A 381 -25.17 -24.83 -1.57
CA GLU A 381 -26.32 -23.93 -1.55
C GLU A 381 -25.90 -22.57 -1.02
N ILE A 382 -26.15 -21.50 -1.77
CA ILE A 382 -25.80 -20.13 -1.39
C ILE A 382 -27.04 -19.26 -1.59
N MET A 383 -27.50 -18.59 -0.54
CA MET A 383 -28.68 -17.70 -0.58
C MET A 383 -29.91 -18.35 -1.26
N GLY A 384 -30.14 -19.65 -1.01
CA GLY A 384 -31.25 -20.43 -1.58
C GLY A 384 -31.03 -20.97 -3.01
N TYR A 385 -29.88 -20.67 -3.64
CA TYR A 385 -29.51 -21.21 -4.95
C TYR A 385 -28.70 -22.49 -4.79
N LYS A 386 -29.19 -23.59 -5.38
CA LYS A 386 -28.48 -24.87 -5.44
C LYS A 386 -27.52 -24.86 -6.63
N LEU A 387 -26.23 -24.80 -6.33
CA LEU A 387 -25.16 -24.72 -7.32
C LEU A 387 -24.44 -26.07 -7.41
N PRO A 388 -24.36 -26.69 -8.60
CA PRO A 388 -23.67 -27.96 -8.76
C PRO A 388 -22.15 -27.82 -8.58
N LYS A 389 -21.49 -28.93 -8.31
CA LYS A 389 -20.03 -29.08 -8.36
C LYS A 389 -19.48 -28.53 -9.68
N GLY A 390 -18.37 -27.81 -9.61
CA GLY A 390 -17.72 -27.21 -10.76
C GLY A 390 -18.24 -25.81 -11.12
N THR A 391 -19.19 -25.26 -10.35
CA THR A 391 -19.66 -23.88 -10.53
C THR A 391 -18.53 -22.90 -10.18
N VAL A 392 -18.33 -21.89 -11.02
CA VAL A 392 -17.33 -20.83 -10.78
C VAL A 392 -17.96 -19.73 -9.94
N ILE A 393 -17.30 -19.37 -8.85
CA ILE A 393 -17.78 -18.42 -7.85
C ILE A 393 -16.69 -17.41 -7.52
N VAL A 394 -17.04 -16.15 -7.32
CA VAL A 394 -16.12 -15.10 -6.90
C VAL A 394 -16.69 -14.32 -5.72
N ASP A 395 -15.85 -14.08 -4.71
CA ASP A 395 -16.07 -13.08 -3.67
C ASP A 395 -15.80 -11.71 -4.26
N GLN A 396 -16.83 -10.92 -4.57
CA GLN A 396 -16.68 -9.61 -5.22
C GLN A 396 -16.33 -8.50 -4.21
N ILE A 397 -15.20 -8.69 -3.52
CA ILE A 397 -14.62 -7.80 -2.50
C ILE A 397 -14.58 -6.34 -2.96
N SER A 398 -14.35 -6.08 -4.25
CA SER A 398 -14.29 -4.71 -4.75
C SER A 398 -15.57 -3.92 -4.53
N THR A 399 -16.73 -4.58 -4.59
CA THR A 399 -18.02 -3.95 -4.27
C THR A 399 -18.34 -3.92 -2.78
N VAL A 400 -17.58 -4.65 -1.95
CA VAL A 400 -17.71 -4.65 -0.49
C VAL A 400 -16.89 -3.50 0.10
N LEU A 401 -15.67 -3.30 -0.37
CA LEU A 401 -14.76 -2.23 0.09
C LEU A 401 -15.27 -0.83 -0.25
N HIS A 402 -16.16 -0.72 -1.23
CA HIS A 402 -16.84 0.52 -1.63
C HIS A 402 -18.33 0.56 -1.23
N ASP A 403 -18.80 -0.37 -0.41
CA ASP A 403 -20.18 -0.43 0.05
C ASP A 403 -20.43 0.54 1.22
N GLU A 404 -21.37 1.47 1.05
CA GLU A 404 -21.75 2.43 2.09
C GLU A 404 -22.46 1.77 3.29
N ARG A 405 -22.94 0.52 3.16
CA ARG A 405 -23.45 -0.27 4.30
C ARG A 405 -22.35 -0.60 5.32
N TYR A 406 -21.08 -0.63 4.89
CA TYR A 406 -19.94 -1.05 5.70
C TYR A 406 -18.92 0.08 5.90
N PHE A 407 -18.77 0.96 4.92
CA PHE A 407 -17.82 2.06 4.93
C PHE A 407 -18.55 3.38 4.58
N GLU A 408 -18.96 4.14 5.59
CA GLU A 408 -19.70 5.41 5.42
C GLU A 408 -18.97 6.41 4.51
N ASP A 409 -19.55 6.97 3.44
CA ASP A 409 -18.80 7.83 2.50
C ASP A 409 -17.61 7.09 1.84
N ALA A 410 -17.87 5.87 1.37
CA ALA A 410 -16.85 4.94 0.86
C ALA A 410 -15.99 5.50 -0.29
N LYS A 411 -16.43 6.57 -0.95
CA LYS A 411 -15.74 7.25 -2.05
C LYS A 411 -14.71 8.29 -1.60
N SER A 412 -14.61 8.55 -0.30
CA SER A 412 -13.60 9.44 0.27
C SER A 412 -12.49 8.65 0.96
N PHE A 413 -11.24 9.10 0.78
CA PHE A 413 -10.07 8.56 1.47
C PHE A 413 -10.00 9.11 2.90
N LYS A 414 -10.34 8.27 3.89
CA LYS A 414 -10.45 8.63 5.31
C LYS A 414 -9.82 7.56 6.20
N PRO A 415 -8.54 7.69 6.59
CA PRO A 415 -7.88 6.78 7.51
C PRO A 415 -8.63 6.59 8.83
N GLU A 416 -9.33 7.63 9.30
CA GLU A 416 -10.11 7.64 10.54
C GLU A 416 -11.14 6.49 10.64
N ARG A 417 -11.54 5.88 9.51
CA ARG A 417 -12.37 4.65 9.48
C ARG A 417 -11.81 3.48 10.28
N PHE A 418 -10.50 3.39 10.33
CA PHE A 418 -9.78 2.29 10.97
C PHE A 418 -9.28 2.68 12.36
N ILE A 419 -9.74 3.81 12.90
CA ILE A 419 -9.41 4.28 14.24
C ILE A 419 -10.69 4.25 15.08
N ASN A 420 -10.67 3.54 16.21
CA ASN A 420 -11.82 3.50 17.11
C ASN A 420 -11.87 4.76 18.01
N GLU A 421 -12.91 4.85 18.85
CA GLU A 421 -13.12 5.97 19.77
C GLU A 421 -11.93 6.23 20.73
N ASN A 422 -11.11 5.21 20.99
CA ASN A 422 -9.92 5.31 21.85
C ASN A 422 -8.64 5.69 21.09
N GLY A 423 -8.73 6.02 19.79
CA GLY A 423 -7.56 6.31 18.97
C GLY A 423 -6.77 5.06 18.53
N VAL A 424 -7.32 3.86 18.75
CA VAL A 424 -6.62 2.59 18.47
C VAL A 424 -7.02 2.06 17.10
N PHE A 425 -6.02 1.58 16.35
CA PHE A 425 -6.22 0.94 15.08
C PHE A 425 -7.05 -0.36 15.21
N PHE A 426 -8.07 -0.51 14.37
CA PHE A 426 -8.87 -1.73 14.27
C PHE A 426 -9.20 -2.07 12.82
N GLN A 427 -9.57 -3.32 12.57
CA GLN A 427 -10.01 -3.80 11.25
C GLN A 427 -11.35 -4.51 11.40
N SER A 428 -12.34 -4.10 10.62
CA SER A 428 -13.64 -4.78 10.57
C SER A 428 -13.56 -6.08 9.76
N MET A 429 -14.58 -6.94 9.87
CA MET A 429 -14.61 -8.21 9.12
C MET A 429 -14.88 -8.02 7.63
N GLU A 430 -15.44 -6.87 7.25
CA GLU A 430 -15.72 -6.45 5.88
C GLU A 430 -14.45 -5.98 5.16
N PHE A 431 -13.41 -5.60 5.92
CA PHE A 431 -12.11 -5.25 5.39
C PHE A 431 -11.27 -6.49 5.05
N MET A 432 -11.42 -6.96 3.81
CA MET A 432 -10.80 -8.21 3.33
C MET A 432 -9.91 -8.05 2.09
N PRO A 433 -8.94 -7.10 2.06
CA PRO A 433 -8.11 -6.84 0.86
C PRO A 433 -7.21 -8.02 0.43
N PHE A 434 -7.07 -9.03 1.30
CA PHE A 434 -6.26 -10.22 1.06
C PHE A 434 -7.11 -11.47 0.75
N GLY A 435 -8.41 -11.29 0.50
CA GLY A 435 -9.38 -12.38 0.41
C GLY A 435 -9.61 -13.09 1.75
N VAL A 436 -10.52 -14.05 1.73
CA VAL A 436 -10.94 -14.82 2.92
C VAL A 436 -10.82 -16.34 2.69
N GLY A 437 -10.88 -17.10 3.77
CA GLY A 437 -10.92 -18.57 3.71
C GLY A 437 -9.58 -19.25 3.41
N LYS A 438 -9.66 -20.51 2.98
CA LYS A 438 -8.50 -21.41 2.77
C LYS A 438 -7.52 -20.93 1.70
N ARG A 439 -8.00 -20.12 0.77
CA ARG A 439 -7.26 -19.55 -0.37
C ARG A 439 -6.90 -18.08 -0.16
N SER A 440 -7.04 -17.55 1.06
CA SER A 440 -6.58 -16.20 1.41
C SER A 440 -5.11 -15.99 1.01
N CYS A 441 -4.73 -14.74 0.74
CA CYS A 441 -3.40 -14.39 0.26
C CYS A 441 -2.30 -15.03 1.12
N MET A 442 -1.42 -15.79 0.47
CA MET A 442 -0.30 -16.46 1.13
C MET A 442 0.74 -15.45 1.64
N GLY A 443 0.95 -14.37 0.88
CA GLY A 443 1.90 -13.30 1.17
C GLY A 443 1.37 -12.21 2.11
N LYS A 444 0.19 -12.38 2.72
CA LYS A 444 -0.47 -11.34 3.54
C LYS A 444 0.43 -10.75 4.63
N ASN A 445 1.23 -11.58 5.29
CA ASN A 445 2.13 -11.12 6.36
C ASN A 445 3.33 -10.35 5.80
N LEU A 446 3.92 -10.81 4.69
CA LEU A 446 5.02 -10.13 4.02
C LEU A 446 4.55 -8.78 3.46
N ALA A 447 3.42 -8.73 2.77
CA ALA A 447 2.85 -7.49 2.25
C ALA A 447 2.57 -6.48 3.37
N ARG A 448 2.01 -6.91 4.52
CA ARG A 448 1.80 -6.02 5.67
C ARG A 448 3.09 -5.49 6.27
N LEU A 449 4.14 -6.32 6.31
CA LEU A 449 5.47 -5.94 6.76
C LEU A 449 6.07 -4.89 5.82
N GLU A 450 6.07 -5.15 4.51
CA GLU A 450 6.55 -4.22 3.49
C GLU A 450 5.79 -2.90 3.53
N LEU A 451 4.45 -2.93 3.46
CA LEU A 451 3.61 -1.73 3.49
C LEU A 451 3.90 -0.86 4.70
N PHE A 452 4.03 -1.48 5.87
CA PHE A 452 4.32 -0.76 7.11
C PHE A 452 5.73 -0.17 7.11
N LEU A 453 6.76 -0.97 6.84
CA LEU A 453 8.15 -0.51 6.93
C LEU A 453 8.47 0.54 5.88
N PHE A 454 7.98 0.41 4.65
CA PHE A 454 8.14 1.45 3.62
C PHE A 454 7.38 2.72 4.01
N ALA A 455 6.09 2.63 4.36
CA ALA A 455 5.31 3.82 4.69
C ALA A 455 5.88 4.57 5.89
N ALA A 456 6.13 3.86 7.01
CA ALA A 456 6.60 4.48 8.24
C ALA A 456 8.00 5.11 8.06
N ASN A 457 8.98 4.39 7.49
CA ASN A 457 10.33 4.92 7.36
C ASN A 457 10.43 6.04 6.32
N LEU A 458 9.69 5.98 5.21
CA LEU A 458 9.73 7.07 4.23
C LEU A 458 9.07 8.33 4.77
N LEU A 459 7.93 8.21 5.47
CA LEU A 459 7.29 9.35 6.13
C LEU A 459 8.11 9.87 7.31
N ASN A 460 8.88 9.02 8.00
CA ASN A 460 9.79 9.48 9.04
C ASN A 460 10.95 10.31 8.50
N GLN A 461 11.23 10.24 7.20
CA GLN A 461 12.41 10.85 6.60
C GLN A 461 12.08 11.92 5.57
N PHE A 462 10.89 11.89 4.98
CA PHE A 462 10.53 12.76 3.87
C PHE A 462 9.09 13.24 3.96
N ARG A 463 8.89 14.47 3.48
CA ARG A 463 7.59 14.98 3.07
C ARG A 463 7.52 14.94 1.54
N PHE A 464 6.45 14.35 1.02
CA PHE A 464 6.22 14.21 -0.41
C PHE A 464 5.23 15.25 -0.91
N SER A 465 5.60 15.92 -1.99
CA SER A 465 4.80 16.94 -2.66
C SER A 465 4.76 16.71 -4.18
N GLU A 466 3.72 17.24 -4.80
CA GLU A 466 3.49 17.13 -6.24
C GLU A 466 4.48 18.00 -7.02
N VAL A 467 4.89 17.53 -8.21
CA VAL A 467 5.66 18.35 -9.16
C VAL A 467 4.69 19.27 -9.89
N GLU A 468 4.79 20.59 -9.73
CA GLU A 468 3.85 21.55 -10.35
C GLU A 468 3.67 21.37 -11.87
N SER A 469 4.75 21.00 -12.57
CA SER A 469 4.72 20.76 -14.02
C SER A 469 4.12 19.42 -14.45
N GLN A 470 3.91 18.49 -13.51
CA GLN A 470 3.38 17.14 -13.74
C GLN A 470 2.42 16.73 -12.62
N PRO A 471 1.19 17.27 -12.61
CA PRO A 471 0.23 16.94 -11.57
C PRO A 471 -0.18 15.46 -11.60
N ILE A 472 -0.29 14.87 -10.41
CA ILE A 472 -0.67 13.50 -10.15
C ILE A 472 -2.15 13.32 -10.46
N THR A 473 -2.41 12.54 -11.51
CA THR A 473 -3.77 12.17 -11.91
C THR A 473 -4.26 10.95 -11.12
N ASP A 474 -5.59 10.79 -10.98
CA ASP A 474 -6.21 9.53 -10.53
C ASP A 474 -6.29 8.47 -11.64
N GLY A 475 -5.41 8.58 -12.64
CA GLY A 475 -5.36 7.67 -13.77
C GLY A 475 -5.11 6.24 -13.30
N ARG A 476 -6.00 5.32 -13.67
CA ARG A 476 -5.90 3.90 -13.38
C ARG A 476 -5.53 3.13 -14.64
N VAL A 477 -4.40 2.45 -14.61
CA VAL A 477 -4.02 1.45 -15.59
C VAL A 477 -4.50 0.10 -15.08
N ILE A 478 -5.52 -0.46 -15.74
CA ILE A 478 -6.11 -1.73 -15.35
C ILE A 478 -5.30 -2.87 -16.00
N THR A 479 -4.60 -3.64 -15.19
CA THR A 479 -4.06 -4.95 -15.54
C THR A 479 -4.87 -6.02 -14.78
N ILE A 480 -4.19 -6.99 -14.18
CA ILE A 480 -4.78 -7.85 -13.13
C ILE A 480 -4.95 -7.05 -11.84
N THR A 481 -4.10 -6.03 -11.65
CA THR A 481 -4.19 -5.06 -10.56
C THR A 481 -4.52 -3.68 -11.12
N ILE A 482 -4.99 -2.78 -10.26
CA ILE A 482 -5.14 -1.36 -10.59
C ILE A 482 -3.81 -0.68 -10.28
N ASN A 483 -3.08 -0.32 -11.33
CA ASN A 483 -1.81 0.40 -11.23
C ASN A 483 -2.03 1.91 -11.44
N PRO A 484 -1.32 2.78 -10.72
CA PRO A 484 -1.35 4.20 -11.04
C PRO A 484 -0.60 4.48 -12.36
N VAL A 485 -0.99 5.56 -13.05
CA VAL A 485 -0.16 6.10 -14.15
C VAL A 485 1.18 6.57 -13.58
N PRO A 486 2.34 6.31 -14.25
CA PRO A 486 3.65 6.73 -13.75
C PRO A 486 3.69 8.22 -13.36
N TRP A 487 4.32 8.51 -12.22
CA TRP A 487 4.32 9.82 -11.57
C TRP A 487 5.69 10.15 -10.98
N LYS A 488 5.92 11.45 -10.77
CA LYS A 488 7.11 11.97 -10.10
C LYS A 488 6.70 12.83 -8.92
N VAL A 489 7.59 12.92 -7.95
CA VAL A 489 7.41 13.74 -6.74
C VAL A 489 8.64 14.55 -6.42
N ILE A 490 8.41 15.60 -5.68
CA ILE A 490 9.42 16.28 -4.90
C ILE A 490 9.42 15.61 -3.52
N SER A 491 10.60 15.26 -3.03
CA SER A 491 10.79 14.74 -1.68
C SER A 491 11.68 15.70 -0.91
N ASP A 492 11.10 16.39 0.05
CA ASP A 492 11.86 17.21 1.00
C ASP A 492 12.20 16.37 2.21
N VAL A 493 13.42 16.46 2.73
CA VAL A 493 13.76 15.82 4.01
C VAL A 493 12.81 16.37 5.08
N TYR A 494 12.08 15.48 5.76
CA TYR A 494 11.18 15.88 6.82
C TYR A 494 11.99 16.23 8.06
N THR A 495 11.98 17.51 8.41
CA THR A 495 12.41 18.03 9.70
C THR A 495 11.42 19.09 10.16
N LEU A 496 11.36 19.36 11.47
CA LEU A 496 10.60 20.50 11.98
C LEU A 496 11.03 21.82 11.32
N GLU A 497 12.30 21.92 10.93
CA GLU A 497 12.89 23.04 10.19
C GLU A 497 12.32 23.14 8.77
N ALA A 498 12.27 22.04 8.02
CA ALA A 498 11.68 21.99 6.68
C ALA A 498 10.18 22.31 6.69
N LEU A 499 9.47 21.80 7.70
CA LEU A 499 8.07 22.14 7.95
C LEU A 499 7.91 23.65 8.22
N ALA A 500 8.77 24.22 9.06
CA ALA A 500 8.74 25.64 9.39
C ALA A 500 9.09 26.51 8.16
N GLN A 501 10.03 26.06 7.32
CA GLN A 501 10.42 26.71 6.08
C GLN A 501 9.31 26.70 5.04
N THR A 502 8.56 25.61 4.94
CA THR A 502 7.38 25.49 4.07
C THR A 502 6.29 26.49 4.47
N TYR A 503 6.06 26.70 5.77
CA TYR A 503 5.10 27.71 6.20
C TYR A 503 5.62 29.12 5.99
N ALA A 504 6.91 29.37 6.25
CA ALA A 504 7.49 30.68 6.04
C ALA A 504 7.36 31.10 4.57
N SER A 505 7.57 30.17 3.62
CA SER A 505 7.47 30.46 2.18
C SER A 505 6.07 30.83 1.69
N GLN A 506 5.01 30.44 2.41
CA GLN A 506 3.62 30.82 2.08
C GLN A 506 3.36 32.31 2.31
N CYS A 507 4.23 33.01 3.04
CA CYS A 507 4.13 34.44 3.28
C CYS A 507 2.82 34.89 3.94
N GLN A 508 2.23 34.01 4.74
CA GLN A 508 1.04 34.29 5.54
C GLN A 508 1.43 34.42 7.01
N LEU A 509 0.90 35.45 7.67
CA LEU A 509 1.07 35.69 9.11
C LEU A 509 0.19 34.80 10.00
N ALA A 510 -0.61 33.92 9.39
CA ALA A 510 -1.49 33.01 10.10
C ALA A 510 -0.69 31.79 10.56
N THR A 511 -0.71 31.51 11.86
CA THR A 511 -0.34 30.19 12.37
C THR A 511 -1.51 29.25 12.15
N GLN A 512 -1.22 27.99 11.82
CA GLN A 512 -2.24 26.95 11.77
C GLN A 512 -2.90 26.77 13.15
N LEU A 513 -4.18 26.36 13.18
CA LEU A 513 -4.85 26.10 14.46
C LEU A 513 -4.22 24.87 15.12
N ALA A 514 -4.26 24.82 16.47
CA ALA A 514 -3.83 23.64 17.23
C ALA A 514 -4.52 22.34 16.76
N THR A 515 -5.74 22.46 16.23
CA THR A 515 -6.53 21.36 15.65
C THR A 515 -5.94 20.81 14.35
N ASP A 516 -5.20 21.63 13.61
CA ASP A 516 -4.57 21.26 12.34
C ASP A 516 -3.17 20.67 12.55
N ARG A 517 -2.63 20.82 13.78
CA ARG A 517 -1.31 20.35 14.23
C ARG A 517 -1.35 19.79 15.66
N PRO A 518 -2.09 18.69 15.93
CA PRO A 518 -2.14 18.12 17.27
C PRO A 518 -0.73 17.76 17.79
N GLY A 519 -0.28 18.42 18.86
CA GLY A 519 1.00 18.15 19.51
C GLY A 519 2.20 18.94 18.99
N ILE A 520 2.15 19.62 17.83
CA ILE A 520 3.21 20.54 17.40
C ILE A 520 2.85 21.97 17.78
N GLY A 521 3.75 22.60 18.52
CA GLY A 521 3.68 24.03 18.78
C GLY A 521 4.35 24.81 17.66
N GLN A 522 3.76 25.95 17.30
CA GLN A 522 4.31 26.85 16.29
C GLN A 522 4.34 28.27 16.84
N THR A 523 5.40 28.99 16.47
CA THR A 523 5.55 30.41 16.72
C THR A 523 5.92 31.10 15.42
N ALA A 524 5.19 32.14 15.04
CA ALA A 524 5.53 32.99 13.90
C ALA A 524 5.95 34.39 14.37
N TYR A 525 6.98 34.93 13.73
CA TYR A 525 7.52 36.26 13.98
C TYR A 525 7.76 36.98 12.66
N ALA A 526 7.27 38.20 12.52
CA ALA A 526 7.43 38.97 11.30
C ALA A 526 7.81 40.42 11.58
N VAL A 527 8.71 40.94 10.75
CA VAL A 527 9.17 42.34 10.78
C VAL A 527 9.07 42.93 9.38
N THR A 528 8.54 44.14 9.26
CA THR A 528 8.42 44.84 7.97
C THR A 528 9.53 45.87 7.79
N SER A 529 10.12 45.95 6.60
CA SER A 529 11.19 46.86 6.23
C SER A 529 10.91 47.55 4.90
N ARG A 530 11.24 48.85 4.82
CA ARG A 530 11.24 49.62 3.56
C ARG A 530 12.56 49.53 2.78
N SER A 531 13.62 49.00 3.39
CA SER A 531 14.95 48.85 2.78
C SER A 531 15.20 47.42 2.31
N GLU A 532 15.80 47.28 1.13
CA GLU A 532 16.18 46.00 0.53
C GLU A 532 17.42 45.37 1.19
N ASN A 533 18.29 46.20 1.77
CA ASN A 533 19.52 45.80 2.45
C ASN A 533 19.37 46.00 3.96
N VAL A 534 19.11 44.91 4.66
CA VAL A 534 19.31 44.81 6.11
C VAL A 534 20.44 43.79 6.30
N GLY A 535 21.50 44.14 7.03
CA GLY A 535 22.60 43.22 7.33
C GLY A 535 22.13 42.09 8.25
N ASN A 536 22.36 40.84 7.84
CA ASN A 536 21.97 39.57 8.48
C ASN A 536 20.70 39.57 9.38
N PRO A 537 19.52 39.91 8.81
CA PRO A 537 18.25 40.00 9.54
C PRO A 537 17.72 38.63 9.98
N VAL A 538 18.21 37.53 9.41
CA VAL A 538 17.79 36.17 9.79
C VAL A 538 18.29 35.86 11.19
N LEU A 539 19.58 36.07 11.47
CA LEU A 539 20.15 35.80 12.78
C LEU A 539 19.61 36.76 13.84
N THR A 540 19.55 38.07 13.57
CA THR A 540 19.06 39.03 14.58
C THR A 540 17.59 38.82 14.92
N ASN A 541 16.74 38.48 13.93
CA ASN A 541 15.34 38.18 14.20
C ASN A 541 15.16 36.81 14.86
N PHE A 542 15.98 35.83 14.50
CA PHE A 542 15.99 34.52 15.14
C PHE A 542 16.46 34.62 16.60
N ASP A 543 17.58 35.29 16.88
CA ASP A 543 18.13 35.49 18.22
C ASP A 543 17.14 36.25 19.09
N TYR A 544 16.48 37.28 18.55
CA TYR A 544 15.42 38.00 19.25
C TYR A 544 14.23 37.08 19.55
N LEU A 545 13.74 36.32 18.57
CA LEU A 545 12.66 35.35 18.76
C LEU A 545 13.04 34.28 19.79
N TRP A 546 14.27 33.78 19.73
CA TRP A 546 14.82 32.73 20.57
C TRP A 546 14.99 33.22 22.02
N ASP A 547 15.53 34.42 22.23
CA ASP A 547 15.63 35.01 23.56
C ASP A 547 14.25 35.34 24.14
N LYS A 548 13.28 35.73 23.31
CA LYS A 548 11.89 35.89 23.76
C LYS A 548 11.22 34.56 24.11
N LEU A 549 11.47 33.49 23.33
CA LEU A 549 11.01 32.13 23.62
C LEU A 549 11.60 31.60 24.93
N LYS A 550 12.90 31.83 25.19
CA LYS A 550 13.61 31.43 26.43
C LYS A 550 13.07 32.13 27.68
N VAL A 551 12.69 33.40 27.58
CA VAL A 551 12.33 34.19 28.76
C VAL A 551 10.86 34.05 29.11
N TYR A 552 9.99 34.06 28.11
CA TYR A 552 8.56 34.21 28.38
C TYR A 552 7.73 32.97 28.04
N GLY A 553 8.15 32.13 27.09
CA GLY A 553 7.28 31.12 26.45
C GLY A 553 6.00 31.70 25.79
N SER A 554 5.70 32.97 26.05
CA SER A 554 4.45 33.68 25.88
C SER A 554 4.79 35.10 25.44
N LEU A 555 4.07 35.63 24.47
CA LEU A 555 3.92 37.08 24.35
C LEU A 555 2.92 37.49 25.42
N THR A 556 3.38 37.73 26.65
CA THR A 556 2.53 38.19 27.74
C THR A 556 2.08 39.62 27.48
N THR A 557 0.99 39.78 26.74
CA THR A 557 -0.06 40.79 26.92
C THR A 557 -1.14 40.56 25.87
N ALA A 558 -2.38 40.37 26.32
CA ALA A 558 -3.58 40.35 25.47
C ALA A 558 -3.89 41.70 24.79
N ASN A 559 -2.91 42.60 24.62
CA ASN A 559 -3.05 43.93 24.02
C ASN A 559 -1.69 44.56 23.68
N THR A 560 -1.02 44.07 22.65
CA THR A 560 0.00 44.86 21.93
C THR A 560 -0.30 44.86 20.43
N ALA A 561 -1.36 45.58 20.07
CA ALA A 561 -1.26 46.48 18.93
C ALA A 561 -0.36 47.65 19.36
N LEU A 562 0.80 47.83 18.73
CA LEU A 562 1.50 49.12 18.71
C LEU A 562 2.25 49.26 17.37
N THR A 563 1.49 49.76 16.39
CA THR A 563 1.87 50.75 15.36
C THR A 563 3.19 50.58 14.57
N ASP A 564 3.02 50.42 13.25
CA ASP A 564 3.90 50.76 12.11
C ASP A 564 5.22 50.02 11.81
N ALA A 565 5.63 48.95 12.50
CA ALA A 565 6.76 48.14 12.01
C ALA A 565 6.88 46.65 12.43
N GLY A 566 5.86 46.00 13.01
CA GLY A 566 5.85 44.53 13.13
C GLY A 566 5.24 43.98 14.42
N LEU A 567 4.19 43.17 14.27
CA LEU A 567 3.88 41.97 15.06
C LEU A 567 2.64 41.28 14.47
N THR A 568 2.69 39.98 14.20
CA THR A 568 1.57 39.03 14.00
C THR A 568 2.21 37.64 13.72
N ALA A 569 1.87 36.49 14.29
CA ALA A 569 0.86 36.05 15.25
C ALA A 569 1.34 34.78 16.00
N TRP A 570 0.77 34.58 17.20
CA TRP A 570 0.63 33.34 17.98
C TRP A 570 1.88 32.47 18.24
N ALA A 571 2.32 32.46 19.51
CA ALA A 571 3.18 31.43 20.07
C ALA A 571 2.29 30.43 20.82
N GLN A 572 2.30 29.16 20.41
CA GLN A 572 2.09 28.11 21.40
C GLN A 572 3.32 28.11 22.33
N MET A 573 3.18 27.63 23.55
CA MET A 573 4.34 27.48 24.42
C MET A 573 5.05 26.20 24.02
N ALA A 574 6.37 26.18 23.87
CA ALA A 574 7.10 24.91 23.79
C ALA A 574 6.96 24.19 25.13
N SER A 575 6.59 22.91 25.19
CA SER A 575 6.56 22.17 26.44
C SER A 575 7.94 22.15 27.09
N ALA A 576 8.02 22.06 28.43
CA ALA A 576 9.29 21.77 29.10
C ALA A 576 9.87 20.40 28.67
N LYS A 577 9.03 19.55 28.09
CA LYS A 577 9.40 18.25 27.50
C LYS A 577 9.79 18.36 26.01
N SER A 578 9.85 19.57 25.43
CA SER A 578 10.22 19.75 24.02
C SER A 578 11.64 19.28 23.77
N THR A 579 11.81 18.29 22.90
CA THR A 579 13.12 17.75 22.53
C THR A 579 13.56 18.17 21.13
N SER A 580 12.63 18.68 20.33
CA SER A 580 12.79 18.86 18.89
C SER A 580 12.33 20.26 18.51
N PHE A 581 13.16 20.97 17.74
CA PHE A 581 12.95 22.38 17.38
C PHE A 581 13.48 22.63 15.96
N GLY A 582 12.78 23.43 15.15
CA GLY A 582 13.25 23.84 13.84
C GLY A 582 12.54 25.10 13.33
N CYS A 583 13.27 25.97 12.62
CA CYS A 583 12.74 27.24 12.13
C CYS A 583 12.99 27.45 10.64
N GLY A 584 12.06 28.14 10.01
CA GLY A 584 12.14 28.58 8.63
C GLY A 584 12.07 30.09 8.51
N TYR A 585 12.60 30.61 7.42
CA TYR A 585 12.62 32.04 7.12
C TYR A 585 12.18 32.32 5.69
N SER A 586 11.39 33.36 5.48
CA SER A 586 11.03 33.84 4.15
C SER A 586 11.01 35.35 4.08
N ARG A 587 11.37 35.87 2.90
CA ARG A 587 11.24 37.28 2.55
C ARG A 587 10.05 37.44 1.62
N CYS A 588 9.01 38.04 2.15
CA CYS A 588 7.72 38.25 1.51
C CYS A 588 7.58 39.69 1.04
N THR A 589 6.91 39.93 -0.08
CA THR A 589 6.59 41.28 -0.57
C THR A 589 5.23 41.71 -0.02
N HIS A 590 5.17 42.88 0.63
CA HIS A 590 3.93 43.45 1.15
C HIS A 590 3.52 44.68 0.31
N PRO A 591 2.29 44.74 -0.24
CA PRO A 591 1.88 45.79 -1.18
C PRO A 591 2.02 47.22 -0.66
N ILE A 592 1.93 47.40 0.67
CA ILE A 592 1.91 48.72 1.32
C ILE A 592 3.20 49.00 2.11
N LEU A 593 3.89 47.96 2.60
CA LEU A 593 4.94 48.10 3.62
C LEU A 593 6.35 47.77 3.09
N GLY A 594 6.47 47.39 1.81
CA GLY A 594 7.75 47.00 1.20
C GLY A 594 8.01 45.51 1.37
N TYR A 595 9.01 45.14 2.18
CA TYR A 595 9.37 43.75 2.45
C TYR A 595 8.92 43.33 3.84
N MET A 596 8.44 42.10 3.98
CA MET A 596 8.13 41.43 5.23
C MET A 596 9.08 40.25 5.41
N HIS A 597 9.81 40.23 6.52
CA HIS A 597 10.72 39.17 6.91
C HIS A 597 9.99 38.28 7.91
N LEU A 598 9.65 37.05 7.50
CA LEU A 598 8.88 36.10 8.28
C LEU A 598 9.78 34.97 8.77
N VAL A 599 9.76 34.70 10.08
CA VAL A 599 10.39 33.55 10.73
C VAL A 599 9.29 32.71 11.35
N ILE A 600 9.26 31.41 11.06
CA ILE A 600 8.35 30.46 11.69
C ILE A 600 9.21 29.42 12.40
N CYS A 601 8.83 29.02 13.61
CA CYS A 601 9.49 28.00 14.39
C CYS A 601 8.48 26.96 14.85
N ASN A 602 8.77 25.68 14.61
CA ASN A 602 7.99 24.55 15.09
C ASN A 602 8.77 23.81 16.18
N TYR A 603 8.05 23.26 17.14
CA TYR A 603 8.62 22.47 18.23
C TYR A 603 7.66 21.40 18.73
N TYR A 604 8.23 20.33 19.27
CA TYR A 604 7.48 19.17 19.74
C TYR A 604 8.04 18.63 21.07
N PRO A 605 7.17 18.24 22.03
CA PRO A 605 5.73 18.47 22.06
C PRO A 605 5.33 19.92 22.40
N ALA A 606 4.15 20.33 21.94
CA ALA A 606 3.51 21.58 22.33
C ALA A 606 3.22 21.61 23.84
N GLY A 607 3.30 22.79 24.44
CA GLY A 607 2.96 23.05 25.83
C GLY A 607 1.45 22.95 26.10
N PRO A 608 1.05 22.64 27.34
CA PRO A 608 -0.33 22.29 27.68
C PRO A 608 -1.32 23.46 27.60
N ASN A 609 -0.88 24.69 27.87
CA ASN A 609 -1.73 25.88 27.90
C ASN A 609 -1.19 26.99 26.99
N MET A 610 -2.07 27.61 26.21
CA MET A 610 -1.74 28.81 25.42
C MET A 610 -1.57 30.00 26.36
N SER A 611 -0.47 30.74 26.22
CA SER A 611 -0.16 31.97 26.98
C SER A 611 0.19 31.82 28.47
N GLU A 612 0.37 30.60 28.99
CA GLU A 612 0.78 30.37 30.39
C GLU A 612 2.25 29.97 30.50
N GLN A 613 3.03 30.75 31.27
CA GLN A 613 4.44 30.48 31.53
C GLN A 613 4.63 29.06 32.14
N ILE A 614 5.54 28.24 31.59
CA ILE A 614 5.77 26.84 32.05
C ILE A 614 7.04 26.66 32.89
N TYR A 615 7.95 27.64 32.87
CA TYR A 615 9.16 27.67 33.70
C TYR A 615 9.58 29.11 34.00
N ALA A 616 10.30 29.29 35.09
CA ALA A 616 10.90 30.57 35.48
C ALA A 616 12.39 30.58 35.14
N ALA A 617 12.87 31.63 34.48
CA ALA A 617 14.31 31.83 34.29
C ALA A 617 14.96 32.25 35.61
N GLY A 618 15.97 31.51 36.06
CA GLY A 618 16.63 31.73 37.35
C GLY A 618 17.70 30.67 37.65
N ALA A 619 18.29 30.73 38.85
CA ALA A 619 19.14 29.65 39.33
C ALA A 619 18.34 28.34 39.38
N PRO A 620 18.97 27.17 39.11
CA PRO A 620 18.29 25.89 39.16
C PRO A 620 17.59 25.72 40.51
N CYS A 621 16.30 25.40 40.49
CA CYS A 621 15.60 25.09 41.73
C CYS A 621 16.17 23.79 42.31
N THR A 622 16.28 23.73 43.62
CA THR A 622 16.64 22.53 44.38
C THR A 622 15.51 22.07 45.28
N VAL A 623 14.62 23.00 45.64
CA VAL A 623 13.45 22.78 46.48
C VAL A 623 12.26 23.59 45.96
N ASP A 624 11.03 23.16 46.27
CA ASP A 624 9.80 23.84 45.83
C ASP A 624 9.76 25.32 46.23
N SER A 625 10.36 25.69 47.35
CA SER A 625 10.43 27.07 47.82
C SER A 625 11.24 28.00 46.93
N ASP A 626 12.09 27.47 46.05
CA ASP A 626 12.85 28.26 45.08
C ASP A 626 11.93 28.80 43.96
N CYS A 627 10.73 28.22 43.83
CA CYS A 627 9.75 28.50 42.79
C CYS A 627 8.77 29.61 43.19
N THR A 628 9.29 30.83 43.33
CA THR A 628 8.54 32.00 43.84
C THR A 628 7.65 32.69 42.82
N SER A 629 7.83 32.41 41.53
CA SER A 629 7.18 33.14 40.42
C SER A 629 5.78 32.64 40.07
N GLN A 630 5.39 31.46 40.55
CA GLN A 630 4.07 30.87 40.28
C GLN A 630 3.51 30.31 41.59
N GLY A 631 2.36 30.83 42.03
CA GLY A 631 1.78 30.53 43.35
C GLY A 631 1.46 29.05 43.64
N PHE A 632 1.67 28.16 42.67
CA PHE A 632 1.46 26.72 42.76
C PHE A 632 2.53 25.89 42.02
N ALA A 633 3.79 26.34 41.94
CA ALA A 633 4.85 25.57 41.26
C ALA A 633 5.66 24.65 42.21
N SER A 634 6.08 23.50 41.69
CA SER A 634 6.97 22.52 42.32
C SER A 634 8.30 22.42 41.57
N CYS A 635 9.38 22.10 42.27
CA CYS A 635 10.71 21.98 41.68
C CYS A 635 10.94 20.58 41.09
N TYR A 636 11.27 20.52 39.81
CA TYR A 636 11.73 19.30 39.14
C TYR A 636 13.24 19.12 39.34
N ALA A 637 13.61 18.41 40.41
CA ALA A 637 14.99 18.27 40.88
C ALA A 637 15.98 17.69 39.85
N ALA A 638 15.53 16.88 38.88
CA ALA A 638 16.41 16.33 37.85
C ALA A 638 16.79 17.33 36.75
N GLY A 639 16.00 18.39 36.57
CA GLY A 639 16.24 19.46 35.58
C GLY A 639 16.50 20.84 36.19
N GLY A 640 16.30 21.01 37.49
CA GLY A 640 16.43 22.31 38.17
C GLY A 640 15.37 23.34 37.75
N LEU A 641 14.18 22.89 37.34
CA LEU A 641 13.12 23.74 36.78
C LEU A 641 11.90 23.80 37.68
N CYS A 642 11.33 24.99 37.85
CA CYS A 642 10.05 25.20 38.53
C CYS A 642 8.88 24.94 37.57
N VAL A 643 7.99 24.02 37.92
CA VAL A 643 6.86 23.55 37.09
C VAL A 643 5.53 23.74 37.81
N SER A 644 4.51 24.25 37.11
CA SER A 644 3.16 24.46 37.64
C SER A 644 2.46 23.16 38.08
N ALA A 645 1.73 23.19 39.21
CA ALA A 645 0.89 22.10 39.67
C ALA A 645 -0.18 21.74 38.62
N GLY A 646 -0.24 20.46 38.24
CA GLY A 646 -1.13 19.95 37.18
C GLY A 646 -0.40 19.48 35.92
N ALA A 647 0.90 19.76 35.78
CA ALA A 647 1.72 19.12 34.74
C ALA A 647 1.84 17.61 35.02
N PRO A 648 1.50 16.71 34.07
CA PRO A 648 1.59 15.28 34.31
C PRO A 648 3.02 14.88 34.64
N THR A 649 3.15 14.13 35.74
CA THR A 649 4.39 13.65 36.35
C THR A 649 5.40 13.20 35.31
N ILE A 650 6.62 13.73 35.43
CA ILE A 650 7.74 13.45 34.55
C ILE A 650 8.27 12.06 34.93
N THR A 651 8.23 11.11 34.00
CA THR A 651 8.96 9.84 34.08
C THR A 651 10.12 9.86 33.11
#